data_AF-A0A383WH82-F1
#
_entry.id   AF-A0A383WH82-F1
#
_cell.length_a   1.000
_cell.length_b   1.000
_cell.length_c   1.000
_cell.angle_alpha   90.00
_cell.angle_beta   90.00
_cell.angle_gamma   90.00
#
_symmetry.space_group_name_H-M   'P 1'
#
loop_
_entity.id
_entity.type
_entity.pdbx_description
1 polymer ?
#
loop_
_entity_poly.entity_id
_entity_poly.type
_entity_poly.pdbx_seq_one_letter_code
_entity_poly.pdbx_strand_id
1 'polypeptide(L)'
;MLDEVCSKGAAAASPLSRLWKPSAQAKLLQRPPADCISDKQQKLILQTYYNAAELQRNLNNVAQLGSENSAEHVERLLQAVLAARAVSTLARLLVWLQQRPELLQQPGEAGQQLHSGAQMTCPTLWKACNHALGAVMQLVLRHSSNAKLLVPTAEQFVDSELPQLLPEYIGQSVRGHAAAALSHCGQLSRQLCSPTLAATVGLSRYTAAILTHDSFASVAGIDWEWAAELLQQLLSCAVAAGLMRALPGGSLAEAAEVLSLKKSSGGSSSSSSNTGGAGSSSNSSSSSSSGELGDRILSCIASDLSAVAIHLIEATDSGRRYKEIHSCVFVNSAAIAEGTLQLLAMRCCQMHQHLQQQQQQQGQRRRQSQQLGRRMRGDLLLLPDPLAGPLLQLLPSKVLLEVRIEADKAEAEAHTHMLLRSADALCSVLRRHVDLLSSSSSSPVLSAAALQLTAELLLRAAADLQRRYMLLPAEQQVLLQAGEAEGDDLWPLLQAEFKLNAPACLLIQSCKLLQQQTAQLWASGQWQQLFQLLQQGGGQVLLQGLTLAVHCCRLDGHLQDSEGLAVRELLTILQPTIDSANDTLTTRRDLFTSQLARKHPVPFFQFLDICARSEGLDEVTAGRMLFLVTHGCAKIGTKGLAELLGDSAATAALGSALCSSMKLWTAPDLRCSIIRN
;
A
#
# COMPACT_ATOMS: atom_id res chain seq x y z
N MET A 1 -6.57 -37.31 10.29
CA MET A 1 -7.32 -36.06 10.59
C MET A 1 -7.54 -35.23 9.33
N LEU A 2 -6.49 -34.84 8.59
CA LEU A 2 -6.64 -34.04 7.37
C LEU A 2 -7.53 -34.71 6.31
N ASP A 3 -7.34 -36.02 6.05
CA ASP A 3 -8.19 -36.79 5.13
C ASP A 3 -9.68 -36.74 5.47
N GLU A 4 -10.00 -36.77 6.76
CA GLU A 4 -11.39 -36.72 7.22
C GLU A 4 -11.99 -35.33 6.96
N VAL A 5 -11.23 -34.26 7.21
CA VAL A 5 -11.65 -32.87 6.92
C VAL A 5 -11.82 -32.67 5.41
N CYS A 6 -10.88 -33.18 4.59
CA CYS A 6 -10.99 -33.11 3.13
C CYS A 6 -12.20 -33.91 2.62
N SER A 7 -12.44 -35.11 3.14
CA SER A 7 -13.61 -35.92 2.78
C SER A 7 -14.92 -35.21 3.13
N LYS A 8 -15.02 -34.62 4.33
CA LYS A 8 -16.18 -33.82 4.75
C LYS A 8 -16.37 -32.56 3.89
N GLY A 9 -15.28 -31.87 3.54
CA GLY A 9 -15.32 -30.71 2.64
C GLY A 9 -15.86 -31.07 1.25
N ALA A 10 -15.35 -32.15 0.65
CA ALA A 10 -15.84 -32.66 -0.64
C ALA A 10 -17.32 -33.11 -0.55
N ALA A 11 -17.69 -33.77 0.56
CA ALA A 11 -19.05 -34.20 0.82
C ALA A 11 -20.02 -33.02 0.99
N ALA A 12 -19.58 -31.89 1.56
CA ALA A 12 -20.39 -30.67 1.67
C ALA A 12 -20.55 -29.92 0.32
N ALA A 13 -19.56 -30.02 -0.57
CA ALA A 13 -19.59 -29.37 -1.89
C ALA A 13 -20.60 -30.02 -2.86
N SER A 14 -20.72 -31.35 -2.85
CA SER A 14 -21.60 -32.10 -3.77
C SER A 14 -23.11 -31.77 -3.64
N PRO A 15 -23.68 -31.69 -2.42
CA PRO A 15 -25.06 -31.24 -2.20
C PRO A 15 -25.36 -29.86 -2.75
N LEU A 16 -24.44 -28.89 -2.66
CA LEU A 16 -24.67 -27.53 -3.16
C LEU A 16 -25.06 -27.54 -4.64
N SER A 17 -24.30 -28.24 -5.47
CA SER A 17 -24.60 -28.35 -6.89
C SER A 17 -25.89 -29.16 -7.15
N ARG A 18 -26.09 -30.27 -6.43
CA ARG A 18 -27.29 -31.11 -6.59
C ARG A 18 -28.58 -30.37 -6.19
N LEU A 19 -28.52 -29.49 -5.19
CA LEU A 19 -29.64 -28.71 -4.72
C LEU A 19 -30.08 -27.62 -5.70
N TRP A 20 -29.22 -27.20 -6.63
CA TRP A 20 -29.51 -26.10 -7.56
C TRP A 20 -29.46 -26.50 -9.04
N LYS A 21 -29.06 -27.74 -9.35
CA LYS A 21 -29.06 -28.32 -10.70
C LYS A 21 -30.47 -28.59 -11.30
N PRO A 22 -31.50 -28.99 -10.53
CA PRO A 22 -32.82 -29.24 -11.09
C PRO A 22 -33.38 -28.01 -11.82
N SER A 23 -33.99 -28.21 -12.98
CA SER A 23 -34.44 -27.13 -13.88
C SER A 23 -35.38 -26.13 -13.21
N ALA A 24 -36.17 -26.57 -12.23
CA ALA A 24 -37.04 -25.69 -11.45
C ALA A 24 -36.26 -24.70 -10.58
N GLN A 25 -35.16 -25.12 -9.94
CA GLN A 25 -34.34 -24.26 -9.10
C GLN A 25 -33.37 -23.41 -9.93
N ALA A 26 -32.90 -23.93 -11.05
CA ALA A 26 -32.17 -23.13 -12.03
C ALA A 26 -33.03 -21.96 -12.57
N LYS A 27 -34.34 -22.18 -12.79
CA LYS A 27 -35.30 -21.12 -13.13
C LYS A 27 -35.55 -20.13 -11.99
N LEU A 28 -35.33 -20.51 -10.73
CA LEU A 28 -35.38 -19.56 -9.60
C LEU A 28 -34.23 -18.57 -9.67
N LEU A 29 -33.03 -19.01 -10.06
CA LEU A 29 -31.85 -18.12 -10.19
C LEU A 29 -32.00 -17.09 -11.32
N GLN A 30 -32.90 -17.33 -12.27
CA GLN A 30 -33.20 -16.40 -13.36
C GLN A 30 -34.18 -15.28 -12.96
N ARG A 31 -34.79 -15.37 -11.78
CA ARG A 31 -35.76 -14.37 -11.29
C ARG A 31 -35.25 -13.76 -10.01
N PRO A 32 -35.43 -12.45 -9.77
CA PRO A 32 -35.05 -11.85 -8.51
C PRO A 32 -35.76 -12.54 -7.34
N PRO A 33 -35.11 -12.63 -6.15
CA PRO A 33 -35.74 -13.19 -4.96
C PRO A 33 -37.13 -12.58 -4.70
N ALA A 34 -38.11 -13.43 -4.43
CA ALA A 34 -39.46 -12.97 -4.08
C ALA A 34 -39.48 -12.47 -2.62
N ASP A 35 -40.33 -11.47 -2.34
CA ASP A 35 -40.48 -10.92 -0.98
C ASP A 35 -41.09 -11.97 -0.02
N CYS A 36 -41.91 -12.89 -0.54
CA CYS A 36 -42.44 -14.03 0.20
C CYS A 36 -41.74 -15.31 -0.25
N ILE A 37 -40.91 -15.86 0.62
CA ILE A 37 -40.24 -17.15 0.41
C ILE A 37 -41.21 -18.26 0.81
N SER A 38 -41.57 -19.12 -0.14
CA SER A 38 -42.39 -20.30 0.17
C SER A 38 -41.65 -21.27 1.11
N ASP A 39 -42.37 -22.05 1.91
CA ASP A 39 -41.77 -23.06 2.82
C ASP A 39 -40.78 -24.00 2.11
N LYS A 40 -41.05 -24.33 0.84
CA LYS A 40 -40.15 -25.16 0.01
C LYS A 40 -38.85 -24.44 -0.30
N GLN A 41 -38.91 -23.17 -0.69
CA GLN A 41 -37.72 -22.34 -0.92
C GLN A 41 -36.97 -22.08 0.38
N GLN A 42 -37.67 -21.90 1.49
CA GLN A 42 -37.05 -21.70 2.79
C GLN A 42 -36.23 -22.93 3.23
N LYS A 43 -36.78 -24.14 3.06
CA LYS A 43 -36.04 -25.40 3.29
C LYS A 43 -34.80 -25.50 2.39
N LEU A 44 -34.92 -25.12 1.12
CA LEU A 44 -33.78 -25.11 0.19
C LEU A 44 -32.69 -24.13 0.62
N ILE A 45 -33.08 -22.91 1.00
CA ILE A 45 -32.17 -21.87 1.51
C ILE A 45 -31.45 -22.34 2.78
N LEU A 46 -32.20 -22.94 3.72
CA LEU A 46 -31.65 -23.48 4.96
C LEU A 46 -30.62 -24.58 4.69
N GLN A 47 -30.92 -25.53 3.81
CA GLN A 47 -29.98 -26.59 3.41
C GLN A 47 -28.75 -26.01 2.71
N THR A 48 -28.94 -25.04 1.83
CA THR A 48 -27.83 -24.36 1.14
C THR A 48 -26.91 -23.65 2.13
N TYR A 49 -27.49 -22.96 3.12
CA TYR A 49 -26.75 -22.31 4.19
C TYR A 49 -25.89 -23.32 4.97
N TYR A 50 -26.47 -24.44 5.43
CA TYR A 50 -25.72 -25.43 6.20
C TYR A 50 -24.57 -26.03 5.42
N ASN A 51 -24.80 -26.38 4.14
CA ASN A 51 -23.75 -26.93 3.28
C ASN A 51 -22.65 -25.90 3.00
N ALA A 52 -23.00 -24.62 2.78
CA ALA A 52 -22.02 -23.56 2.57
C ALA A 52 -21.19 -23.29 3.84
N ALA A 53 -21.84 -23.21 5.01
CA ALA A 53 -21.16 -23.02 6.29
C ALA A 53 -20.26 -24.21 6.66
N GLU A 54 -20.70 -25.43 6.37
CA GLU A 54 -19.89 -26.64 6.57
C GLU A 54 -18.69 -26.69 5.62
N LEU A 55 -18.89 -26.36 4.34
CA LEU A 55 -17.81 -26.24 3.36
C LEU A 55 -16.78 -25.21 3.82
N GLN A 56 -17.21 -24.00 4.20
CA GLN A 56 -16.35 -22.96 4.74
C GLN A 56 -15.52 -23.46 5.95
N ARG A 57 -16.18 -24.10 6.92
CA ARG A 57 -15.50 -24.60 8.13
C ARG A 57 -14.42 -25.61 7.78
N ASN A 58 -14.73 -26.57 6.91
CA ASN A 58 -13.78 -27.60 6.50
C ASN A 58 -12.60 -27.01 5.73
N LEU A 59 -12.84 -26.05 4.82
CA LEU A 59 -11.78 -25.36 4.09
C LEU A 59 -10.86 -24.57 5.02
N ASN A 60 -11.42 -23.84 6.00
CA ASN A 60 -10.62 -23.12 6.99
C ASN A 60 -9.78 -24.08 7.85
N ASN A 61 -10.34 -25.23 8.24
CA ASN A 61 -9.60 -26.25 8.98
C ASN A 61 -8.45 -26.81 8.14
N VAL A 62 -8.66 -27.07 6.84
CA VAL A 62 -7.59 -27.48 5.92
C VAL A 62 -6.53 -26.40 5.79
N ALA A 63 -6.92 -25.14 5.66
CA ALA A 63 -5.99 -24.00 5.57
C ALA A 63 -5.16 -23.80 6.84
N GLN A 64 -5.67 -24.20 8.01
CA GLN A 64 -4.95 -24.13 9.29
C GLN A 64 -4.07 -25.36 9.53
N LEU A 65 -4.50 -26.55 9.09
CA LEU A 65 -3.78 -27.81 9.28
C LEU A 65 -2.73 -28.08 8.19
N GLY A 66 -2.79 -27.35 7.08
CA GLY A 66 -1.93 -27.58 5.93
C GLY A 66 -0.47 -27.17 6.19
N SER A 67 0.42 -28.16 6.33
CA SER A 67 1.87 -27.99 6.18
C SER A 67 2.29 -28.25 4.72
N GLU A 68 3.54 -27.98 4.35
CA GLU A 68 4.05 -28.23 2.97
C GLU A 68 3.79 -29.68 2.49
N ASN A 69 3.84 -30.66 3.40
CA ASN A 69 3.56 -32.07 3.11
C ASN A 69 2.08 -32.39 2.83
N SER A 70 1.18 -31.41 2.98
CA SER A 70 -0.27 -31.59 2.80
C SER A 70 -0.78 -31.22 1.42
N ALA A 71 0.08 -30.71 0.52
CA ALA A 71 -0.33 -30.14 -0.76
C ALA A 71 -1.22 -31.07 -1.61
N GLU A 72 -0.92 -32.37 -1.64
CA GLU A 72 -1.74 -33.35 -2.39
C GLU A 72 -3.16 -33.48 -1.84
N HIS A 73 -3.33 -33.43 -0.53
CA HIS A 73 -4.65 -33.56 0.11
C HIS A 73 -5.51 -32.32 -0.16
N VAL A 74 -4.88 -31.13 -0.14
CA VAL A 74 -5.53 -29.88 -0.49
C VAL A 74 -5.91 -29.86 -1.96
N GLU A 75 -5.02 -30.31 -2.85
CA GLU A 75 -5.31 -30.42 -4.28
C GLU A 75 -6.48 -31.37 -4.56
N ARG A 76 -6.51 -32.57 -3.97
CA ARG A 76 -7.63 -33.51 -4.14
C ARG A 76 -8.95 -32.91 -3.65
N LEU A 77 -8.94 -32.18 -2.53
CA LEU A 77 -10.13 -31.47 -2.03
C LEU A 77 -10.58 -30.40 -3.03
N LEU A 78 -9.68 -29.54 -3.50
CA LEU A 78 -10.00 -28.48 -4.45
C LEU A 78 -10.52 -29.06 -5.78
N GLN A 79 -9.90 -30.12 -6.30
CA GLN A 79 -10.40 -30.84 -7.48
C GLN A 79 -11.82 -31.37 -7.26
N ALA A 80 -12.11 -31.95 -6.09
CA ALA A 80 -13.46 -32.44 -5.76
C ALA A 80 -14.49 -31.30 -5.67
N VAL A 81 -14.12 -30.16 -5.06
CA VAL A 81 -14.97 -28.96 -4.96
C VAL A 81 -15.26 -28.38 -6.34
N LEU A 82 -14.25 -28.31 -7.21
CA LEU A 82 -14.38 -27.80 -8.59
C LEU A 82 -15.18 -28.76 -9.47
N ALA A 83 -14.94 -30.07 -9.36
CA ALA A 83 -15.69 -31.10 -10.07
C ALA A 83 -17.17 -31.12 -9.66
N ALA A 84 -17.47 -30.85 -8.39
CA ALA A 84 -18.83 -30.64 -7.91
C ALA A 84 -19.48 -29.37 -8.48
N ARG A 85 -18.72 -28.43 -9.07
CA ARG A 85 -19.18 -27.09 -9.50
C ARG A 85 -19.74 -26.26 -8.34
N ALA A 86 -19.20 -26.45 -7.14
CA ALA A 86 -19.62 -25.68 -5.97
C ALA A 86 -19.28 -24.19 -6.12
N VAL A 87 -18.13 -23.86 -6.72
CA VAL A 87 -17.72 -22.47 -6.99
C VAL A 87 -18.73 -21.75 -7.87
N SER A 88 -19.04 -22.30 -9.05
CA SER A 88 -20.05 -21.74 -9.95
C SER A 88 -21.43 -21.61 -9.29
N THR A 89 -21.83 -22.60 -8.48
CA THR A 89 -23.12 -22.58 -7.78
C THR A 89 -23.18 -21.46 -6.73
N LEU A 90 -22.14 -21.33 -5.90
CA LEU A 90 -22.04 -20.29 -4.88
C LEU A 90 -21.99 -18.89 -5.50
N ALA A 91 -21.22 -18.73 -6.58
CA ALA A 91 -21.13 -17.45 -7.29
C ALA A 91 -22.47 -17.04 -7.90
N ARG A 92 -23.17 -17.95 -8.58
CA ARG A 92 -24.52 -17.69 -9.12
C ARG A 92 -25.55 -17.38 -8.03
N LEU A 93 -25.43 -18.01 -6.86
CA LEU A 93 -26.28 -17.69 -5.71
C LEU A 93 -26.02 -16.30 -5.17
N LEU A 94 -24.75 -15.87 -5.12
CA LEU A 94 -24.41 -14.50 -4.74
C LEU A 94 -24.98 -13.50 -5.75
N VAL A 95 -24.79 -13.74 -7.05
CA VAL A 95 -25.37 -12.93 -8.13
C VAL A 95 -26.89 -12.84 -8.00
N TRP A 96 -27.56 -13.97 -7.78
CA TRP A 96 -29.01 -14.01 -7.58
C TRP A 96 -29.47 -13.22 -6.35
N LEU A 97 -28.77 -13.33 -5.23
CA LEU A 97 -29.06 -12.56 -4.02
C LEU A 97 -28.79 -11.06 -4.20
N GLN A 98 -27.82 -10.70 -5.05
CA GLN A 98 -27.47 -9.31 -5.36
C GLN A 98 -28.53 -8.59 -6.22
N GLN A 99 -29.41 -9.32 -6.92
CA GLN A 99 -30.51 -8.72 -7.68
C GLN A 99 -31.56 -8.02 -6.81
N ARG A 100 -31.52 -8.20 -5.48
CA ARG A 100 -32.41 -7.57 -4.49
C ARG A 100 -31.57 -7.02 -3.33
N PRO A 101 -30.80 -5.95 -3.56
CA PRO A 101 -29.93 -5.37 -2.54
C PRO A 101 -30.72 -4.89 -1.31
N GLU A 102 -31.99 -4.56 -1.47
CA GLU A 102 -32.87 -4.11 -0.38
C GLU A 102 -33.01 -5.20 0.70
N LEU A 103 -33.09 -6.47 0.29
CA LEU A 103 -33.19 -7.61 1.20
C LEU A 103 -31.88 -7.87 1.94
N LEU A 104 -30.74 -7.41 1.39
CA LEU A 104 -29.41 -7.53 1.99
C LEU A 104 -29.09 -6.36 2.92
N GLN A 105 -29.69 -5.20 2.66
CA GLN A 105 -29.45 -3.96 3.37
C GLN A 105 -30.37 -3.73 4.55
N GLN A 106 -31.37 -4.58 4.80
CA GLN A 106 -32.25 -4.44 5.96
C GLN A 106 -31.39 -4.40 7.24
N PRO A 107 -31.25 -3.23 7.89
CA PRO A 107 -30.48 -3.11 9.11
C PRO A 107 -31.23 -3.98 10.10
N GLY A 108 -30.57 -5.06 10.52
CA GLY A 108 -31.22 -6.11 11.31
C GLY A 108 -32.13 -5.45 12.33
N GLU A 109 -33.42 -5.78 12.25
CA GLU A 109 -34.44 -5.47 13.26
C GLU A 109 -34.11 -6.26 14.55
N ALA A 110 -32.86 -6.14 15.01
CA ALA A 110 -32.20 -6.88 16.06
C ALA A 110 -32.74 -6.53 17.46
N GLY A 111 -33.86 -5.80 17.52
CA GLY A 111 -34.51 -5.43 18.77
C GLY A 111 -35.83 -6.15 19.05
N GLN A 112 -36.63 -6.55 18.04
CA GLN A 112 -38.07 -6.68 18.31
C GLN A 112 -38.80 -7.97 17.89
N GLN A 113 -38.18 -8.95 17.23
CA GLN A 113 -38.91 -10.20 16.89
C GLN A 113 -38.10 -11.49 17.10
N LEU A 114 -37.65 -11.74 18.33
CA LEU A 114 -37.02 -13.01 18.73
C LEU A 114 -38.00 -14.15 19.06
N HIS A 115 -39.31 -14.00 18.78
CA HIS A 115 -40.34 -14.92 19.30
C HIS A 115 -41.18 -15.65 18.23
N SER A 116 -40.75 -15.70 16.97
CA SER A 116 -41.38 -16.56 15.97
C SER A 116 -40.31 -17.31 15.18
N GLY A 117 -40.50 -18.62 15.01
CA GLY A 117 -39.44 -19.61 14.74
C GLY A 117 -38.44 -19.21 13.66
N ALA A 118 -37.17 -19.53 13.91
CA ALA A 118 -35.98 -19.16 13.13
C ALA A 118 -36.18 -19.15 11.60
N GLN A 119 -36.71 -18.05 11.07
CA GLN A 119 -36.79 -17.84 9.64
C GLN A 119 -35.41 -17.41 9.17
N MET A 120 -34.76 -18.28 8.40
CA MET A 120 -33.45 -17.96 7.85
C MET A 120 -33.57 -16.86 6.80
N THR A 121 -32.83 -15.78 6.98
CA THR A 121 -32.92 -14.59 6.13
C THR A 121 -31.92 -14.65 4.97
N CYS A 122 -32.26 -14.03 3.84
CA CYS A 122 -31.37 -13.89 2.68
C CYS A 122 -29.97 -13.32 3.01
N PRO A 123 -29.80 -12.32 3.90
CA PRO A 123 -28.49 -11.86 4.36
C PRO A 123 -27.61 -12.96 4.95
N THR A 124 -28.23 -13.88 5.71
CA THR A 124 -27.50 -14.97 6.39
C THR A 124 -26.99 -16.00 5.37
N LEU A 125 -27.81 -16.32 4.37
CA LEU A 125 -27.40 -17.14 3.24
C LEU A 125 -26.28 -16.46 2.44
N TRP A 126 -26.45 -15.18 2.10
CA TRP A 126 -25.46 -14.41 1.37
C TRP A 126 -24.09 -14.44 2.06
N LYS A 127 -24.06 -14.21 3.37
CA LYS A 127 -22.83 -14.24 4.17
C LYS A 127 -22.17 -15.61 4.15
N ALA A 128 -22.95 -16.68 4.31
CA ALA A 128 -22.42 -18.04 4.26
C ALA A 128 -21.85 -18.39 2.87
N CYS A 129 -22.55 -18.02 1.79
CA CYS A 129 -22.07 -18.23 0.43
C CYS A 129 -20.80 -17.44 0.14
N ASN A 130 -20.75 -16.17 0.53
CA ASN A 130 -19.58 -15.31 0.33
C ASN A 130 -18.37 -15.87 1.08
N HIS A 131 -18.52 -16.21 2.36
CA HIS A 131 -17.41 -16.77 3.13
C HIS A 131 -16.94 -18.13 2.61
N ALA A 132 -17.85 -19.02 2.21
CA ALA A 132 -17.49 -20.31 1.63
C ALA A 132 -16.70 -20.11 0.34
N LEU A 133 -17.16 -19.19 -0.52
CA LEU A 133 -16.50 -18.86 -1.78
C LEU A 133 -15.10 -18.25 -1.54
N GLY A 134 -15.00 -17.29 -0.63
CA GLY A 134 -13.73 -16.68 -0.23
C GLY A 134 -12.73 -17.71 0.34
N ALA A 135 -13.20 -18.67 1.14
CA ALA A 135 -12.36 -19.75 1.65
C ALA A 135 -11.83 -20.67 0.54
N VAL A 136 -12.66 -20.98 -0.47
CA VAL A 136 -12.20 -21.74 -1.65
C VAL A 136 -11.12 -20.95 -2.40
N MET A 137 -11.38 -19.67 -2.70
CA MET A 137 -10.44 -18.86 -3.46
C MET A 137 -9.11 -18.66 -2.73
N GLN A 138 -9.16 -18.44 -1.42
CA GLN A 138 -7.96 -18.32 -0.60
C GLN A 138 -7.09 -19.58 -0.67
N LEU A 139 -7.70 -20.77 -0.62
CA LEU A 139 -6.99 -22.04 -0.79
C LEU A 139 -6.43 -22.20 -2.20
N VAL A 140 -7.20 -21.85 -3.25
CA VAL A 140 -6.71 -21.90 -4.63
C VAL A 140 -5.48 -21.00 -4.81
N LEU A 141 -5.49 -19.78 -4.27
CA LEU A 141 -4.37 -18.84 -4.35
C LEU A 141 -3.13 -19.33 -3.60
N ARG A 142 -3.30 -20.04 -2.47
CA ARG A 142 -2.19 -20.69 -1.76
C ARG A 142 -1.53 -21.81 -2.59
N HIS A 143 -2.26 -22.37 -3.55
CA HIS A 143 -1.80 -23.38 -4.50
C HIS A 143 -1.73 -22.86 -5.94
N SER A 144 -1.49 -21.55 -6.10
CA SER A 144 -1.47 -20.84 -7.38
C SER A 144 -0.44 -21.36 -8.39
N SER A 145 0.62 -22.05 -7.92
CA SER A 145 1.57 -22.77 -8.78
C SER A 145 0.93 -23.90 -9.59
N ASN A 146 -0.24 -24.40 -9.18
CA ASN A 146 -0.96 -25.44 -9.89
C ASN A 146 -2.02 -24.85 -10.83
N ALA A 147 -1.61 -24.59 -12.07
CA ALA A 147 -2.48 -24.06 -13.13
C ALA A 147 -3.76 -24.92 -13.36
N LYS A 148 -3.72 -26.23 -13.08
CA LYS A 148 -4.89 -27.14 -13.24
C LYS A 148 -6.02 -26.82 -12.25
N LEU A 149 -5.72 -26.18 -11.13
CA LEU A 149 -6.73 -25.72 -10.17
C LEU A 149 -7.15 -24.29 -10.47
N LEU A 150 -6.18 -23.44 -10.78
CA LEU A 150 -6.41 -22.00 -10.94
C LEU A 150 -7.27 -21.69 -12.18
N VAL A 151 -6.95 -22.27 -13.34
CA VAL A 151 -7.68 -21.99 -14.60
C VAL A 151 -9.15 -22.40 -14.51
N PRO A 152 -9.53 -23.64 -14.11
CA PRO A 152 -10.94 -24.02 -14.03
C PRO A 152 -11.71 -23.26 -12.95
N THR A 153 -11.03 -22.84 -11.88
CA THR A 153 -11.64 -21.97 -10.87
C THR A 153 -12.00 -20.63 -11.52
N ALA A 154 -11.05 -20.00 -12.18
CA ALA A 154 -11.23 -18.70 -12.83
C ALA A 154 -12.30 -18.75 -13.95
N GLU A 155 -12.32 -19.80 -14.77
CA GLU A 155 -13.38 -20.05 -15.76
C GLU A 155 -14.77 -20.12 -15.09
N GLN A 156 -14.92 -20.90 -14.01
CA GLN A 156 -16.19 -20.98 -13.28
C GLN A 156 -16.64 -19.64 -12.68
N PHE A 157 -15.70 -18.75 -12.36
CA PHE A 157 -15.99 -17.38 -11.91
C PHE A 157 -16.47 -16.50 -13.06
N VAL A 158 -15.75 -16.49 -14.17
CA VAL A 158 -16.12 -15.70 -15.36
C VAL A 158 -17.49 -16.14 -15.89
N ASP A 159 -17.73 -17.45 -16.00
CA ASP A 159 -19.01 -18.05 -16.40
C ASP A 159 -20.18 -17.76 -15.44
N SER A 160 -19.88 -17.25 -14.25
CA SER A 160 -20.90 -16.88 -13.27
C SER A 160 -21.25 -15.40 -13.28
N GLU A 161 -20.58 -14.59 -14.10
CA GLU A 161 -20.73 -13.12 -14.20
C GLU A 161 -20.46 -12.36 -12.89
N LEU A 162 -20.02 -13.05 -11.83
CA LEU A 162 -19.74 -12.44 -10.54
C LEU A 162 -18.73 -11.28 -10.60
N PRO A 163 -17.62 -11.35 -11.38
CA PRO A 163 -16.68 -10.23 -11.49
C PRO A 163 -17.33 -8.93 -12.00
N GLN A 164 -18.29 -9.04 -12.92
CA GLN A 164 -18.99 -7.90 -13.52
C GLN A 164 -19.98 -7.25 -12.54
N LEU A 165 -20.55 -8.03 -11.61
CA LEU A 165 -21.57 -7.55 -10.66
C LEU A 165 -21.01 -7.13 -9.30
N LEU A 166 -19.80 -7.57 -8.95
CA LEU A 166 -19.12 -7.18 -7.71
C LEU A 166 -18.99 -5.65 -7.53
N PRO A 167 -18.57 -4.86 -8.54
CA PRO A 167 -18.49 -3.41 -8.43
C PRO A 167 -19.83 -2.79 -8.05
N GLU A 168 -20.89 -3.13 -8.79
CA GLU A 168 -22.22 -2.57 -8.59
C GLU A 168 -22.71 -2.87 -7.16
N TYR A 169 -22.51 -4.10 -6.69
CA TYR A 169 -22.93 -4.49 -5.35
C TYR A 169 -22.17 -3.75 -4.24
N ILE A 170 -20.86 -3.52 -4.38
CA ILE A 170 -20.11 -2.67 -3.42
C ILE A 170 -20.70 -1.26 -3.44
N GLY A 171 -20.94 -0.70 -4.63
CA GLY A 171 -21.51 0.64 -4.77
C GLY A 171 -22.92 0.77 -4.17
N GLN A 172 -23.78 -0.23 -4.39
CA GLN A 172 -25.11 -0.28 -3.77
C GLN A 172 -25.01 -0.43 -2.25
N SER A 173 -24.12 -1.29 -1.74
CA SER A 173 -23.90 -1.49 -0.31
C SER A 173 -23.42 -0.20 0.36
N VAL A 174 -22.43 0.47 -0.21
CA VAL A 174 -21.91 1.74 0.32
C VAL A 174 -23.01 2.80 0.35
N ARG A 175 -23.79 2.95 -0.74
CA ARG A 175 -24.93 3.88 -0.79
C ARG A 175 -26.00 3.56 0.25
N GLY A 176 -26.35 2.29 0.43
CA GLY A 176 -27.32 1.83 1.42
C GLY A 176 -26.90 2.14 2.86
N HIS A 177 -25.66 1.81 3.21
CA HIS A 177 -25.12 2.11 4.55
C HIS A 177 -24.94 3.62 4.77
N ALA A 178 -24.55 4.38 3.73
CA ALA A 178 -24.48 5.83 3.80
C ALA A 178 -25.88 6.45 4.03
N ALA A 179 -26.90 5.99 3.31
CA ALA A 179 -28.28 6.44 3.48
C ALA A 179 -28.82 6.13 4.89
N ALA A 180 -28.58 4.91 5.39
CA ALA A 180 -28.94 4.51 6.76
C ALA A 180 -28.19 5.33 7.82
N ALA A 181 -26.96 5.74 7.55
CA ALA A 181 -26.18 6.53 8.49
C ALA A 181 -26.60 8.01 8.52
N LEU A 182 -27.20 8.51 7.43
CA LEU A 182 -27.77 9.87 7.40
C LEU A 182 -29.06 9.96 8.22
N SER A 183 -29.86 8.89 8.25
CA SER A 183 -31.07 8.82 9.07
C SER A 183 -30.74 8.66 10.57
N HIS A 184 -29.69 7.91 10.90
CA HIS A 184 -29.22 7.73 12.28
C HIS A 184 -28.11 8.71 12.63
N CYS A 185 -28.49 9.85 13.21
CA CYS A 185 -27.62 10.98 13.56
C CYS A 185 -26.32 10.56 14.31
N GLY A 186 -25.21 10.39 13.58
CA GLY A 186 -23.85 10.48 14.12
C GLY A 186 -22.96 9.23 14.15
N GLN A 187 -23.41 8.04 13.72
CA GLN A 187 -22.61 6.79 13.79
C GLN A 187 -22.24 6.19 12.41
N LEU A 188 -21.77 7.03 11.50
CA LEU A 188 -21.44 6.61 10.12
C LEU A 188 -20.34 5.55 10.04
N SER A 189 -19.25 5.72 10.81
CA SER A 189 -18.14 4.78 10.80
C SER A 189 -18.57 3.38 11.27
N ARG A 190 -19.48 3.30 12.25
CA ARG A 190 -19.92 2.04 12.82
C ARG A 190 -20.81 1.23 11.89
N GLN A 191 -21.61 1.90 11.05
CA GLN A 191 -22.48 1.22 10.09
C GLN A 191 -21.72 0.72 8.85
N LEU A 192 -20.69 1.42 8.41
CA LEU A 192 -19.85 0.97 7.30
C LEU A 192 -18.94 -0.21 7.68
N CYS A 193 -18.65 -0.40 8.97
CA CYS A 193 -18.02 -1.62 9.49
C CYS A 193 -18.99 -2.83 9.50
N SER A 194 -19.82 -3.00 8.47
CA SER A 194 -20.66 -4.18 8.38
C SER A 194 -19.81 -5.39 7.94
N PRO A 195 -19.99 -6.56 8.58
CA PRO A 195 -19.27 -7.78 8.18
C PRO A 195 -19.59 -8.19 6.74
N THR A 196 -20.75 -7.77 6.22
CA THR A 196 -21.17 -7.96 4.83
C THR A 196 -20.25 -7.20 3.87
N LEU A 197 -20.00 -5.92 4.13
CA LEU A 197 -19.11 -5.11 3.29
C LEU A 197 -17.68 -5.66 3.33
N ALA A 198 -17.18 -6.00 4.53
CA ALA A 198 -15.85 -6.60 4.70
C ALA A 198 -15.70 -7.91 3.91
N ALA A 199 -16.68 -8.82 3.98
CA ALA A 199 -16.66 -10.06 3.22
C ALA A 199 -16.69 -9.80 1.69
N THR A 200 -17.41 -8.78 1.24
CA THR A 200 -17.47 -8.39 -0.18
C THR A 200 -16.12 -7.87 -0.68
N VAL A 201 -15.49 -6.98 0.09
CA VAL A 201 -14.17 -6.44 -0.23
C VAL A 201 -13.13 -7.56 -0.26
N GLY A 202 -13.17 -8.48 0.72
CA GLY A 202 -12.30 -9.66 0.73
C GLY A 202 -12.54 -10.60 -0.47
N LEU A 203 -13.78 -10.83 -0.87
CA LEU A 203 -14.10 -11.61 -2.08
C LEU A 203 -13.57 -10.93 -3.34
N SER A 204 -13.66 -9.60 -3.40
CA SER A 204 -13.15 -8.79 -4.52
C SER A 204 -11.63 -8.88 -4.63
N ARG A 205 -10.92 -8.90 -3.49
CA ARG A 205 -9.48 -9.17 -3.43
C ARG A 205 -9.12 -10.51 -4.05
N TYR A 206 -9.79 -11.58 -3.63
CA TYR A 206 -9.50 -12.91 -4.14
C TYR A 206 -9.86 -13.05 -5.62
N THR A 207 -10.94 -12.39 -6.05
CA THR A 207 -11.37 -12.34 -7.46
C THR A 207 -10.32 -11.66 -8.31
N ALA A 208 -9.86 -10.47 -7.91
CA ALA A 208 -8.77 -9.78 -8.57
C ALA A 208 -7.53 -10.69 -8.65
N ALA A 209 -7.06 -11.22 -7.52
CA ALA A 209 -5.85 -12.05 -7.46
C ALA A 209 -5.90 -13.29 -8.38
N ILE A 210 -7.04 -13.96 -8.50
CA ILE A 210 -7.19 -15.14 -9.37
C ILE A 210 -7.22 -14.74 -10.84
N LEU A 211 -7.98 -13.69 -11.19
CA LEU A 211 -8.15 -13.27 -12.58
C LEU A 211 -6.88 -12.60 -13.15
N THR A 212 -6.09 -11.96 -12.29
CA THR A 212 -4.84 -11.28 -12.67
C THR A 212 -3.63 -12.20 -12.67
N HIS A 213 -3.79 -13.47 -12.28
CA HIS A 213 -2.68 -14.43 -12.24
C HIS A 213 -2.19 -14.77 -13.66
N ASP A 214 -0.87 -14.78 -13.87
CA ASP A 214 -0.23 -14.94 -15.20
C ASP A 214 -0.71 -16.17 -15.98
N SER A 215 -0.95 -17.29 -15.26
CA SER A 215 -1.43 -18.54 -15.85
C SER A 215 -2.83 -18.43 -16.47
N PHE A 216 -3.62 -17.43 -16.10
CA PHE A 216 -5.00 -17.27 -16.57
C PHE A 216 -5.19 -16.00 -17.40
N ALA A 217 -4.54 -14.89 -17.05
CA ALA A 217 -4.59 -13.64 -17.82
C ALA A 217 -4.15 -13.82 -19.29
N SER A 218 -3.30 -14.82 -19.56
CA SER A 218 -2.86 -15.19 -20.91
C SER A 218 -3.88 -16.01 -21.71
N VAL A 219 -4.87 -16.62 -21.05
CA VAL A 219 -5.82 -17.58 -21.63
C VAL A 219 -7.19 -16.95 -21.87
N ALA A 220 -7.60 -16.02 -21.01
CA ALA A 220 -8.97 -15.53 -21.00
C ALA A 220 -9.10 -14.15 -21.67
N GLY A 221 -9.96 -14.05 -22.68
CA GLY A 221 -10.38 -12.79 -23.31
C GLY A 221 -11.33 -11.99 -22.41
N ILE A 222 -10.91 -11.73 -21.17
CA ILE A 222 -11.70 -11.03 -20.17
C ILE A 222 -11.75 -9.55 -20.48
N ASP A 223 -12.96 -9.01 -20.50
CA ASP A 223 -13.16 -7.58 -20.44
C ASP A 223 -12.77 -7.07 -19.05
N TRP A 224 -11.87 -6.09 -18.99
CA TRP A 224 -11.32 -5.55 -17.75
C TRP A 224 -12.07 -4.29 -17.26
N GLU A 225 -13.15 -3.88 -17.93
CA GLU A 225 -13.96 -2.72 -17.51
C GLU A 225 -14.44 -2.84 -16.05
N TRP A 226 -14.85 -4.03 -15.62
CA TRP A 226 -15.28 -4.29 -14.24
C TRP A 226 -14.20 -3.99 -13.20
N ALA A 227 -12.91 -4.13 -13.54
CA ALA A 227 -11.82 -3.87 -12.60
C ALA A 227 -11.69 -2.36 -12.29
N ALA A 228 -11.93 -1.53 -13.30
CA ALA A 228 -11.95 -0.08 -13.15
C ALA A 228 -13.10 0.36 -12.24
N GLU A 229 -14.30 -0.17 -12.51
CA GLU A 229 -15.47 0.08 -11.68
C GLU A 229 -15.25 -0.44 -10.25
N LEU A 230 -14.69 -1.64 -10.09
CA LEU A 230 -14.42 -2.23 -8.78
C LEU A 230 -13.54 -1.30 -7.95
N LEU A 231 -12.43 -0.83 -8.53
CA LEU A 231 -11.52 0.07 -7.83
C LEU A 231 -12.21 1.39 -7.48
N GLN A 232 -13.00 1.96 -8.39
CA GLN A 232 -13.76 3.18 -8.12
C GLN A 232 -14.75 2.99 -6.96
N GLN A 233 -15.44 1.85 -6.89
CA GLN A 233 -16.39 1.56 -5.81
C GLN A 233 -15.68 1.27 -4.49
N LEU A 234 -14.50 0.65 -4.53
CA LEU A 234 -13.65 0.47 -3.36
C LEU A 234 -13.11 1.81 -2.83
N LEU A 235 -12.65 2.71 -3.71
CA LEU A 235 -12.25 4.07 -3.34
C LEU A 235 -13.45 4.83 -2.74
N SER A 236 -14.65 4.66 -3.31
CA SER A 236 -15.89 5.22 -2.76
C SER A 236 -16.22 4.68 -1.38
N CYS A 237 -16.02 3.37 -1.18
CA CYS A 237 -16.15 2.73 0.12
C CYS A 237 -15.15 3.33 1.14
N ALA A 238 -13.90 3.52 0.75
CA ALA A 238 -12.87 4.09 1.62
C ALA A 238 -13.15 5.56 1.97
N VAL A 239 -13.60 6.37 1.01
CA VAL A 239 -14.03 7.76 1.26
C VAL A 239 -15.22 7.79 2.20
N ALA A 240 -16.25 6.96 1.95
CA ALA A 240 -17.44 6.87 2.81
C ALA A 240 -17.08 6.43 4.24
N ALA A 241 -16.15 5.48 4.37
CA ALA A 241 -15.64 5.01 5.66
C ALA A 241 -14.80 6.07 6.40
N GLY A 242 -14.45 7.18 5.73
CA GLY A 242 -13.57 8.21 6.26
C GLY A 242 -12.09 7.78 6.28
N LEU A 243 -11.76 6.70 5.57
CA LEU A 243 -10.39 6.22 5.37
C LEU A 243 -9.62 7.07 4.35
N MET A 244 -10.36 7.80 3.51
CA MET A 244 -9.81 8.61 2.45
C MET A 244 -10.49 9.97 2.40
N ARG A 245 -9.74 10.98 1.95
CA ARG A 245 -10.31 12.30 1.69
C ARG A 245 -11.14 12.22 0.40
N ALA A 246 -12.30 12.86 0.41
CA ALA A 246 -13.10 12.99 -0.80
C ALA A 246 -12.32 13.75 -1.88
N LEU A 247 -12.31 13.17 -3.08
CA LEU A 247 -11.58 13.70 -4.22
C LEU A 247 -12.33 14.92 -4.79
N PRO A 248 -11.64 16.03 -5.09
CA PRO A 248 -12.27 17.21 -5.68
C PRO A 248 -12.79 16.89 -7.09
N GLY A 249 -14.09 17.09 -7.32
CA GLY A 249 -14.70 17.05 -8.66
C GLY A 249 -15.23 15.69 -9.15
N GLY A 250 -15.22 14.63 -8.33
CA GLY A 250 -15.89 13.36 -8.67
C GLY A 250 -17.34 13.29 -8.18
N SER A 251 -18.15 12.34 -8.67
CA SER A 251 -19.48 12.04 -8.07
C SER A 251 -19.39 11.65 -6.58
N LEU A 252 -18.20 11.26 -6.15
CA LEU A 252 -17.77 11.10 -4.76
C LEU A 252 -17.92 12.36 -3.91
N ALA A 253 -17.84 13.55 -4.53
CA ALA A 253 -18.05 14.82 -3.87
C ALA A 253 -19.49 14.94 -3.37
N GLU A 254 -20.50 14.47 -4.12
CA GLU A 254 -21.90 14.48 -3.64
C GLU A 254 -22.07 13.60 -2.40
N ALA A 255 -21.47 12.40 -2.38
CA ALA A 255 -21.50 11.52 -1.21
C ALA A 255 -20.81 12.17 0.00
N ALA A 256 -19.73 12.93 -0.21
CA ALA A 256 -19.01 13.64 0.84
C ALA A 256 -19.67 14.96 1.27
N GLU A 257 -20.35 15.66 0.36
CA GLU A 257 -21.06 16.93 0.62
C GLU A 257 -22.29 16.67 1.48
N VAL A 258 -23.01 15.58 1.19
CA VAL A 258 -24.10 15.06 2.04
C VAL A 258 -23.58 14.74 3.46
N LEU A 259 -22.32 14.33 3.60
CA LEU A 259 -21.67 14.12 4.91
C LEU A 259 -21.16 15.40 5.57
N SER A 260 -20.78 16.43 4.81
CA SER A 260 -20.23 17.69 5.36
C SER A 260 -21.32 18.68 5.77
N LEU A 261 -22.47 18.68 5.11
CA LEU A 261 -23.59 19.61 5.33
C LEU A 261 -24.15 19.60 6.76
N LYS A 262 -23.94 18.53 7.54
CA LYS A 262 -24.46 18.42 8.93
C LYS A 262 -23.49 18.92 10.01
N LYS A 263 -22.23 19.23 9.68
CA LYS A 263 -21.26 19.82 10.64
C LYS A 263 -21.36 21.34 10.74
N SER A 264 -22.00 22.01 9.78
CA SER A 264 -22.07 23.47 9.71
C SER A 264 -23.33 24.09 10.32
N SER A 265 -24.28 23.30 10.82
CA SER A 265 -25.52 23.80 11.44
C SER A 265 -25.64 23.38 12.90
N GLY A 266 -24.93 24.07 13.80
CA GLY A 266 -24.95 23.72 15.22
C GLY A 266 -24.29 24.74 16.14
N GLY A 267 -24.89 25.94 16.23
CA GLY A 267 -25.00 26.68 17.50
C GLY A 267 -23.75 27.36 18.04
N SER A 268 -23.64 28.66 17.75
CA SER A 268 -22.94 29.64 18.58
C SER A 268 -23.44 29.62 20.03
N SER A 269 -22.53 29.49 21.00
CA SER A 269 -22.69 30.10 22.33
C SER A 269 -21.35 30.19 23.07
N SER A 270 -21.16 31.36 23.66
CA SER A 270 -20.00 31.97 24.29
C SER A 270 -19.83 31.65 25.80
N SER A 271 -18.61 31.90 26.32
CA SER A 271 -18.25 32.23 27.74
C SER A 271 -18.48 31.13 28.82
N SER A 272 -17.71 30.92 29.90
CA SER A 272 -16.70 31.68 30.66
C SER A 272 -16.00 30.80 31.74
N SER A 273 -14.74 31.14 32.08
CA SER A 273 -14.05 31.10 33.41
C SER A 273 -14.12 29.93 34.42
N ASN A 274 -12.92 29.50 34.84
CA ASN A 274 -12.43 29.08 36.18
C ASN A 274 -13.33 28.32 37.17
N THR A 275 -12.82 27.19 37.69
CA THR A 275 -12.48 26.99 39.11
C THR A 275 -11.76 25.64 39.31
N GLY A 276 -10.77 25.61 40.21
CA GLY A 276 -10.08 24.40 40.63
C GLY A 276 -10.94 23.53 41.54
N GLY A 277 -10.71 22.23 41.50
CA GLY A 277 -11.35 21.26 42.38
C GLY A 277 -10.65 19.91 42.27
N ALA A 278 -9.81 19.62 43.26
CA ALA A 278 -9.37 18.27 43.53
C ALA A 278 -10.58 17.44 43.98
N GLY A 279 -10.80 16.30 43.34
CA GLY A 279 -11.94 15.42 43.66
C GLY A 279 -11.81 14.09 42.96
N SER A 280 -11.44 13.08 43.73
CA SER A 280 -11.41 11.66 43.38
C SER A 280 -12.76 11.18 42.86
N SER A 281 -12.77 10.51 41.70
CA SER A 281 -13.83 9.58 41.36
C SER A 281 -13.33 8.49 40.40
N SER A 282 -13.49 7.26 40.87
CA SER A 282 -13.21 5.99 40.22
C SER A 282 -13.89 5.88 38.86
N ASN A 283 -13.11 5.71 37.79
CA ASN A 283 -13.64 5.40 36.46
C ASN A 283 -13.68 3.89 36.25
N SER A 284 -14.90 3.40 36.08
CA SER A 284 -15.25 2.03 35.72
C SER A 284 -14.84 1.75 34.27
N SER A 285 -13.79 0.94 34.11
CA SER A 285 -13.27 0.44 32.85
C SER A 285 -14.11 -0.73 32.34
N SER A 286 -15.20 -0.47 31.61
CA SER A 286 -15.95 -1.55 30.96
C SER A 286 -16.93 -1.06 29.88
N SER A 287 -16.42 -0.66 28.71
CA SER A 287 -17.22 -0.64 27.45
C SER A 287 -16.41 -0.40 26.16
N SER A 288 -15.13 -0.76 26.10
CA SER A 288 -14.27 -0.50 24.92
C SER A 288 -14.23 -1.61 23.86
N SER A 289 -14.85 -2.78 24.05
CA SER A 289 -14.77 -3.89 23.07
C SER A 289 -15.47 -3.61 21.74
N SER A 290 -16.44 -2.68 21.69
CA SER A 290 -17.20 -2.42 20.47
C SER A 290 -16.48 -1.50 19.48
N GLY A 291 -15.56 -0.66 19.96
CA GLY A 291 -14.69 0.15 19.10
C GLY A 291 -13.65 -0.71 18.39
N GLU A 292 -13.06 -1.68 19.10
CA GLU A 292 -12.02 -2.56 18.55
C GLU A 292 -12.48 -3.38 17.34
N LEU A 293 -13.75 -3.76 17.27
CA LEU A 293 -14.29 -4.50 16.12
C LEU A 293 -14.41 -3.59 14.89
N GLY A 294 -14.85 -2.34 15.07
CA GLY A 294 -14.95 -1.36 13.98
C GLY A 294 -13.59 -1.07 13.36
N ASP A 295 -12.60 -0.83 14.21
CA ASP A 295 -11.23 -0.51 13.80
C ASP A 295 -10.58 -1.69 13.04
N ARG A 296 -10.78 -2.94 13.50
CA ARG A 296 -10.30 -4.14 12.79
C ARG A 296 -10.91 -4.29 11.40
N ILE A 297 -12.20 -3.98 11.25
CA ILE A 297 -12.88 -4.09 9.96
C ILE A 297 -12.35 -3.04 8.99
N LEU A 298 -12.12 -1.81 9.45
CA LEU A 298 -11.56 -0.73 8.64
C LEU A 298 -10.14 -1.05 8.15
N SER A 299 -9.29 -1.58 9.03
CA SER A 299 -7.97 -2.07 8.62
C SER A 299 -8.04 -3.19 7.59
N CYS A 300 -8.91 -4.19 7.78
CA CYS A 300 -9.11 -5.25 6.80
C CYS A 300 -9.54 -4.68 5.44
N ILE A 301 -10.47 -3.72 5.43
CA ILE A 301 -10.92 -3.05 4.20
C ILE A 301 -9.76 -2.30 3.54
N ALA A 302 -8.97 -1.51 4.28
CA ALA A 302 -7.81 -0.80 3.74
C ALA A 302 -6.75 -1.77 3.18
N SER A 303 -6.52 -2.87 3.89
CA SER A 303 -5.59 -3.92 3.48
C SER A 303 -6.04 -4.62 2.21
N ASP A 304 -7.30 -5.04 2.16
CA ASP A 304 -7.88 -5.71 1.00
C ASP A 304 -7.99 -4.77 -0.19
N LEU A 305 -8.30 -3.48 0.02
CA LEU A 305 -8.32 -2.46 -1.03
C LEU A 305 -6.92 -2.25 -1.62
N SER A 306 -5.89 -2.17 -0.76
CA SER A 306 -4.51 -2.12 -1.22
C SER A 306 -4.15 -3.37 -2.02
N ALA A 307 -4.53 -4.57 -1.56
CA ALA A 307 -4.25 -5.82 -2.27
C ALA A 307 -4.99 -5.92 -3.61
N VAL A 308 -6.26 -5.49 -3.68
CA VAL A 308 -7.02 -5.42 -4.94
C VAL A 308 -6.32 -4.49 -5.92
N ALA A 309 -5.99 -3.27 -5.48
CA ALA A 309 -5.30 -2.30 -6.32
C ALA A 309 -4.01 -2.90 -6.88
N ILE A 310 -3.17 -3.49 -6.03
CA ILE A 310 -1.92 -4.14 -6.43
C ILE A 310 -2.15 -5.19 -7.51
N HIS A 311 -3.06 -6.14 -7.28
CA HIS A 311 -3.32 -7.21 -8.24
C HIS A 311 -3.82 -6.69 -9.59
N LEU A 312 -4.76 -5.73 -9.58
CA LEU A 312 -5.27 -5.12 -10.80
C LEU A 312 -4.16 -4.40 -11.57
N ILE A 313 -3.25 -3.75 -10.86
CA ILE A 313 -2.10 -3.04 -11.45
C ILE A 313 -1.06 -4.01 -12.00
N GLU A 314 -0.75 -5.09 -11.30
CA GLU A 314 0.19 -6.12 -11.76
C GLU A 314 -0.31 -6.74 -13.07
N ALA A 315 -1.61 -7.05 -13.17
CA ALA A 315 -2.22 -7.53 -14.41
C ALA A 315 -2.06 -6.56 -15.58
N THR A 316 -2.17 -5.25 -15.32
CA THR A 316 -1.96 -4.26 -16.39
C THR A 316 -0.51 -4.19 -16.89
N ASP A 317 0.48 -4.64 -16.10
CA ASP A 317 1.89 -4.63 -16.49
C ASP A 317 2.31 -5.85 -17.29
N SER A 318 1.85 -7.03 -16.85
CA SER A 318 2.16 -8.31 -17.51
C SER A 318 1.56 -8.36 -18.92
N GLY A 319 0.58 -7.49 -19.20
CA GLY A 319 -0.04 -7.25 -20.49
C GLY A 319 0.83 -6.63 -21.59
N ARG A 320 2.15 -6.92 -21.67
CA ARG A 320 3.03 -6.55 -22.81
C ARG A 320 2.54 -7.03 -24.20
N ARG A 321 1.38 -7.68 -24.29
CA ARG A 321 0.73 -8.12 -25.55
C ARG A 321 -0.70 -7.59 -25.76
N TYR A 322 -1.32 -6.89 -24.81
CA TYR A 322 -2.66 -6.31 -25.00
C TYR A 322 -2.53 -4.87 -25.52
N LYS A 323 -2.66 -4.73 -26.83
CA LYS A 323 -2.51 -3.45 -27.55
C LYS A 323 -3.51 -2.39 -27.06
N GLU A 324 -2.96 -1.37 -26.43
CA GLU A 324 -3.25 0.08 -26.53
C GLU A 324 -4.62 0.66 -26.13
N ILE A 325 -5.75 -0.04 -26.11
CA ILE A 325 -7.04 0.71 -26.15
C ILE A 325 -7.79 0.80 -24.81
N HIS A 326 -7.68 -0.16 -23.87
CA HIS A 326 -8.48 -0.12 -22.62
C HIS A 326 -7.68 0.12 -21.33
N SER A 327 -6.35 -0.08 -21.33
CA SER A 327 -5.49 0.21 -20.15
C SER A 327 -5.39 1.71 -19.85
N CYS A 328 -5.52 2.58 -20.87
CA CYS A 328 -5.42 4.03 -20.69
C CYS A 328 -6.57 4.64 -19.88
N VAL A 329 -7.79 4.09 -19.89
CA VAL A 329 -8.91 4.73 -19.17
C VAL A 329 -8.74 4.56 -17.65
N PHE A 330 -8.25 3.41 -17.22
CA PHE A 330 -8.00 3.09 -15.82
C PHE A 330 -6.81 3.89 -15.26
N VAL A 331 -5.67 3.89 -15.96
CA VAL A 331 -4.43 4.50 -15.48
C VAL A 331 -4.37 6.02 -15.77
N ASN A 332 -5.40 6.64 -16.35
CA ASN A 332 -5.44 8.10 -16.52
C ASN A 332 -6.33 8.81 -15.50
N SER A 333 -7.00 8.09 -14.60
CA SER A 333 -7.85 8.71 -13.60
C SER A 333 -7.03 9.35 -12.48
N ALA A 334 -7.10 10.68 -12.35
CA ALA A 334 -6.50 11.41 -11.23
C ALA A 334 -6.98 10.90 -9.86
N ALA A 335 -8.20 10.35 -9.80
CA ALA A 335 -8.77 9.73 -8.61
C ALA A 335 -7.98 8.51 -8.13
N ILE A 336 -7.46 7.71 -9.06
CA ILE A 336 -6.67 6.51 -8.75
C ILE A 336 -5.29 6.94 -8.26
N ALA A 337 -4.64 7.88 -8.92
CA ALA A 337 -3.36 8.41 -8.47
C ALA A 337 -3.45 9.03 -7.06
N GLU A 338 -4.48 9.84 -6.79
CA GLU A 338 -4.71 10.39 -5.46
C GLU A 338 -5.03 9.28 -4.45
N GLY A 339 -5.82 8.28 -4.85
CA GLY A 339 -6.14 7.17 -3.96
C GLY A 339 -4.94 6.33 -3.58
N THR A 340 -4.08 6.03 -4.55
CA THR A 340 -2.80 5.36 -4.35
C THR A 340 -1.88 6.18 -3.45
N LEU A 341 -1.83 7.51 -3.61
CA LEU A 341 -1.06 8.39 -2.73
C LEU A 341 -1.57 8.35 -1.28
N GLN A 342 -2.89 8.35 -1.06
CA GLN A 342 -3.45 8.27 0.30
C GLN A 342 -3.17 6.91 0.94
N LEU A 343 -3.28 5.80 0.19
CA LEU A 343 -2.91 4.46 0.66
C LEU A 343 -1.41 4.36 0.99
N LEU A 344 -0.56 4.90 0.12
CA LEU A 344 0.88 4.97 0.37
C LEU A 344 1.19 5.80 1.62
N ALA A 345 0.52 6.93 1.83
CA ALA A 345 0.70 7.73 3.03
C ALA A 345 0.34 6.94 4.29
N MET A 346 -0.75 6.18 4.26
CA MET A 346 -1.17 5.32 5.38
C MET A 346 -0.11 4.26 5.69
N ARG A 347 0.40 3.57 4.65
CA ARG A 347 1.47 2.57 4.77
C ARG A 347 2.77 3.17 5.28
N CYS A 348 3.11 4.35 4.79
CA CYS A 348 4.27 5.11 5.23
C CYS A 348 4.17 5.36 6.75
N CYS A 349 3.02 5.82 7.25
CA CYS A 349 2.80 6.03 8.69
C CYS A 349 2.91 4.74 9.52
N GLN A 350 2.35 3.63 9.04
CA GLN A 350 2.45 2.32 9.70
C GLN A 350 3.92 1.85 9.80
N MET A 351 4.68 1.96 8.71
CA MET A 351 6.11 1.64 8.70
C MET A 351 6.90 2.47 9.72
N HIS A 352 6.61 3.77 9.83
CA HIS A 352 7.29 4.63 10.79
C HIS A 352 7.03 4.20 12.23
N GLN A 353 5.76 3.96 12.58
CA GLN A 353 5.40 3.55 13.94
C GLN A 353 6.05 2.22 14.32
N HIS A 354 6.07 1.27 13.38
CA HIS A 354 6.74 0.00 13.57
C HIS A 354 8.26 0.17 13.80
N LEU A 355 8.93 1.00 12.98
CA LEU A 355 10.34 1.33 13.16
C LEU A 355 10.60 2.01 14.53
N GLN A 356 9.71 2.90 14.95
CA GLN A 356 9.81 3.63 16.22
C GLN A 356 9.63 2.70 17.43
N GLN A 357 8.59 1.85 17.44
CA GLN A 357 8.35 0.87 18.50
C GLN A 357 9.53 -0.08 18.66
N GLN A 358 10.07 -0.56 17.54
CA GLN A 358 11.23 -1.46 17.58
C GLN A 358 12.52 -0.74 18.04
N GLN A 359 12.71 0.53 17.69
CA GLN A 359 13.80 1.34 18.25
C GLN A 359 13.66 1.51 19.77
N GLN A 360 12.45 1.69 20.30
CA GLN A 360 12.20 1.79 21.73
C GLN A 360 12.50 0.47 22.47
N GLN A 361 12.10 -0.68 21.90
CA GLN A 361 12.43 -2.00 22.46
C GLN A 361 13.94 -2.25 22.45
N GLN A 362 14.65 -1.84 21.39
CA GLN A 362 16.10 -1.92 21.34
C GLN A 362 16.78 -0.93 22.30
N GLY A 363 16.17 0.23 22.58
CA GLY A 363 16.66 1.22 23.54
C GLY A 363 16.85 0.67 24.95
N GLN A 364 15.96 -0.24 25.38
CA GLN A 364 16.10 -0.94 26.66
C GLN A 364 17.25 -1.96 26.65
N ARG A 365 17.45 -2.70 25.55
CA ARG A 365 18.63 -3.58 25.38
C ARG A 365 19.93 -2.79 25.20
N ARG A 366 19.88 -1.61 24.60
CA ARG A 366 21.05 -0.75 24.34
C ARG A 366 21.65 -0.13 25.60
N ARG A 367 20.91 -0.03 26.71
CA ARG A 367 21.54 0.31 28.01
C ARG A 367 22.61 -0.70 28.42
N GLN A 368 22.58 -1.94 27.89
CA GLN A 368 23.65 -2.92 28.07
C GLN A 368 24.73 -2.89 26.97
N SER A 369 24.46 -2.35 25.78
CA SER A 369 25.42 -2.30 24.66
C SER A 369 26.13 -0.95 24.45
N GLN A 370 25.96 0.02 25.36
CA GLN A 370 26.63 1.34 25.32
C GLN A 370 28.17 1.29 25.27
N GLN A 371 28.80 0.13 25.48
CA GLN A 371 30.25 -0.06 25.24
C GLN A 371 30.63 -0.21 23.75
N LEU A 372 29.71 -0.62 22.87
CA LEU A 372 29.93 -0.68 21.41
C LEU A 372 29.65 0.66 20.70
N GLY A 373 28.94 1.59 21.35
CA GLY A 373 28.53 2.88 20.79
C GLY A 373 29.63 3.93 20.64
N ARG A 374 30.86 3.69 21.11
CA ARG A 374 31.96 4.67 20.98
C ARG A 374 32.61 4.69 19.58
N ARG A 375 32.44 3.64 18.77
CA ARG A 375 32.93 3.62 17.37
C ARG A 375 31.89 4.10 16.34
N MET A 376 30.61 4.13 16.71
CA MET A 376 29.50 4.61 15.87
C MET A 376 29.01 5.99 16.34
N ARG A 377 29.92 6.96 16.45
CA ARG A 377 29.61 8.32 16.94
C ARG A 377 28.85 9.18 15.92
N GLY A 378 28.26 8.59 14.88
CA GLY A 378 27.45 9.26 13.86
C GLY A 378 26.16 8.49 13.62
N ASP A 379 25.05 9.08 14.05
CA ASP A 379 23.76 9.05 13.38
C ASP A 379 23.11 7.68 13.17
N LEU A 380 22.53 7.12 14.23
CA LEU A 380 21.14 6.68 14.05
C LEU A 380 20.35 7.95 13.74
N LEU A 381 20.13 8.22 12.45
CA LEU A 381 19.25 9.29 12.01
C LEU A 381 17.95 9.11 12.77
N LEU A 382 17.67 10.03 13.69
CA LEU A 382 16.36 10.17 14.28
C LEU A 382 15.42 10.36 13.09
N LEU A 383 14.62 9.34 12.80
CA LEU A 383 13.68 9.41 11.70
C LEU A 383 12.74 10.58 11.98
N PRO A 384 12.64 11.56 11.08
CA PRO A 384 11.69 12.64 11.25
C PRO A 384 10.29 12.04 11.40
N ASP A 385 9.50 12.62 12.31
CA ASP A 385 8.14 12.15 12.52
C ASP A 385 7.28 12.48 11.28
N PRO A 386 6.72 11.49 10.54
CA PRO A 386 5.78 11.70 9.45
C PRO A 386 4.67 12.68 9.81
N LEU A 387 4.26 12.61 11.08
CA LEU A 387 3.08 13.28 11.60
C LEU A 387 3.38 14.74 11.95
N ALA A 388 4.64 15.16 11.91
CA ALA A 388 5.01 16.57 12.03
C ALA A 388 4.92 17.32 10.68
N GLY A 389 4.69 16.63 9.56
CA GLY A 389 4.72 17.19 8.22
C GLY A 389 3.36 17.31 7.50
N PRO A 390 3.33 17.90 6.29
CA PRO A 390 2.16 18.00 5.41
C PRO A 390 1.65 16.65 4.89
N LEU A 391 2.30 15.52 5.22
CA LEU A 391 1.72 14.18 5.06
C LEU A 391 0.33 14.07 5.72
N LEU A 392 0.12 14.79 6.83
CA LEU A 392 -1.19 14.93 7.47
C LEU A 392 -2.26 15.53 6.56
N GLN A 393 -1.88 16.25 5.50
CA GLN A 393 -2.84 16.84 4.55
C GLN A 393 -3.40 15.80 3.57
N LEU A 394 -2.65 14.71 3.34
CA LEU A 394 -3.07 13.59 2.49
C LEU A 394 -3.99 12.62 3.24
N LEU A 395 -3.81 12.48 4.56
CA LEU A 395 -4.55 11.52 5.37
C LEU A 395 -5.67 12.18 6.18
N PRO A 396 -6.87 11.58 6.24
CA PRO A 396 -7.88 12.00 7.20
C PRO A 396 -7.37 11.84 8.64
N SER A 397 -7.72 12.78 9.52
CA SER A 397 -7.26 12.80 10.93
C SER A 397 -7.63 11.54 11.72
N LYS A 398 -8.70 10.85 11.31
CA LYS A 398 -9.19 9.61 11.93
C LYS A 398 -8.30 8.41 11.62
N VAL A 399 -7.85 8.28 10.38
CA VAL A 399 -6.94 7.21 9.92
C VAL A 399 -5.64 7.20 10.71
N LEU A 400 -5.15 8.38 11.06
CA LEU A 400 -3.91 8.52 11.83
C LEU A 400 -4.02 7.98 13.25
N LEU A 401 -5.20 8.06 13.87
CA LEU A 401 -5.46 7.48 15.19
C LEU A 401 -5.55 5.96 15.09
N GLU A 402 -6.19 5.43 14.05
CA GLU A 402 -6.36 4.00 13.84
C GLU A 402 -5.03 3.30 13.51
N VAL A 403 -4.21 3.90 12.64
CA VAL A 403 -2.87 3.41 12.31
C VAL A 403 -2.02 3.23 13.58
N ARG A 404 -2.11 4.17 14.54
CA ARG A 404 -1.41 4.08 15.84
C ARG A 404 -1.86 2.88 16.69
N ILE A 405 -3.16 2.61 16.73
CA ILE A 405 -3.73 1.53 17.57
C ILE A 405 -3.35 0.15 17.02
N GLU A 406 -3.25 0.02 15.70
CA GLU A 406 -2.96 -1.26 15.05
C GLU A 406 -1.48 -1.65 15.15
N ALA A 407 -0.58 -0.67 15.07
CA ALA A 407 0.86 -0.90 15.26
C ALA A 407 1.16 -1.56 16.62
N ASP A 408 0.39 -1.26 17.67
CA ASP A 408 0.59 -1.83 19.01
C ASP A 408 0.22 -3.32 19.12
N LYS A 409 -0.48 -3.90 18.14
CA LYS A 409 -1.08 -5.25 18.22
C LYS A 409 -0.50 -6.30 17.25
N ALA A 410 0.28 -5.90 16.25
CA ALA A 410 0.70 -6.80 15.17
C ALA A 410 1.97 -7.61 15.50
N GLU A 411 2.02 -8.88 15.07
CA GLU A 411 3.27 -9.64 14.98
C GLU A 411 4.21 -8.95 13.98
N ALA A 412 5.33 -8.44 14.50
CA ALA A 412 6.14 -7.40 13.87
C ALA A 412 6.67 -7.76 12.46
N GLU A 413 7.19 -8.97 12.25
CA GLU A 413 8.00 -9.25 11.06
C GLU A 413 7.16 -9.57 9.81
N ALA A 414 6.19 -10.48 9.91
CA ALA A 414 5.33 -10.85 8.77
C ALA A 414 4.49 -9.66 8.28
N HIS A 415 4.01 -8.84 9.22
CA HIS A 415 3.26 -7.63 8.89
C HIS A 415 4.14 -6.61 8.15
N THR A 416 5.37 -6.37 8.61
CA THR A 416 6.30 -5.42 7.95
C THR A 416 6.61 -5.83 6.52
N HIS A 417 6.87 -7.10 6.27
CA HIS A 417 7.14 -7.58 4.91
C HIS A 417 5.94 -7.40 3.98
N MET A 418 4.71 -7.62 4.46
CA MET A 418 3.49 -7.33 3.70
C MET A 418 3.34 -5.83 3.41
N LEU A 419 3.59 -4.97 4.41
CA LEU A 419 3.51 -3.51 4.26
C LEU A 419 4.47 -3.02 3.18
N LEU A 420 5.73 -3.47 3.20
CA LEU A 420 6.74 -3.08 2.21
C LEU A 420 6.37 -3.52 0.79
N ARG A 421 5.94 -4.77 0.61
CA ARG A 421 5.46 -5.24 -0.71
C ARG A 421 4.28 -4.42 -1.21
N SER A 422 3.36 -4.05 -0.31
CA SER A 422 2.21 -3.24 -0.69
C SER A 422 2.62 -1.83 -1.13
N ALA A 423 3.57 -1.22 -0.42
CA ALA A 423 4.08 0.10 -0.78
C ALA A 423 4.85 0.05 -2.11
N ASP A 424 5.65 -1.00 -2.34
CA ASP A 424 6.43 -1.19 -3.56
C ASP A 424 5.55 -1.27 -4.81
N ALA A 425 4.51 -2.09 -4.74
CA ALA A 425 3.54 -2.20 -5.81
C ALA A 425 2.80 -0.87 -6.06
N LEU A 426 2.36 -0.17 -5.01
CA LEU A 426 1.72 1.16 -5.15
C LEU A 426 2.68 2.23 -5.70
N CYS A 427 3.97 2.20 -5.38
CA CYS A 427 4.97 3.08 -6.00
C CYS A 427 5.09 2.78 -7.51
N SER A 428 5.09 1.50 -7.89
CA SER A 428 5.13 1.08 -9.29
C SER A 428 3.93 1.58 -10.09
N VAL A 429 2.74 1.63 -9.46
CA VAL A 429 1.52 2.25 -10.03
C VAL A 429 1.75 3.71 -10.36
N LEU A 430 2.16 4.48 -9.36
CA LEU A 430 2.33 5.92 -9.50
C LEU A 430 3.39 6.24 -10.55
N ARG A 431 4.42 5.41 -10.63
CA ARG A 431 5.48 5.50 -11.63
C ARG A 431 4.91 5.39 -13.04
N ARG A 432 4.14 4.34 -13.31
CA ARG A 432 3.47 4.18 -14.62
C ARG A 432 2.47 5.28 -14.92
N HIS A 433 1.70 5.72 -13.92
CA HIS A 433 0.83 6.88 -14.08
C HIS A 433 1.64 8.10 -14.55
N VAL A 434 2.73 8.45 -13.84
CA VAL A 434 3.61 9.57 -14.19
C VAL A 434 4.16 9.44 -15.62
N ASP A 435 4.56 8.24 -16.03
CA ASP A 435 5.05 7.96 -17.39
C ASP A 435 3.96 8.19 -18.46
N LEU A 436 2.75 7.68 -18.24
CA LEU A 436 1.62 7.87 -19.16
C LEU A 436 1.22 9.33 -19.27
N LEU A 437 1.21 10.04 -18.15
CA LEU A 437 0.87 11.45 -18.07
C LEU A 437 1.92 12.33 -18.72
N SER A 438 3.18 11.90 -18.77
CA SER A 438 4.24 12.59 -19.51
C SER A 438 3.98 12.57 -21.02
N SER A 439 3.16 11.63 -21.50
CA SER A 439 2.73 11.56 -22.90
C SER A 439 1.45 12.36 -23.18
N SER A 440 0.71 12.77 -22.14
CA SER A 440 -0.56 13.50 -22.27
C SER A 440 -0.37 14.99 -22.00
N SER A 441 -1.02 15.84 -22.81
CA SER A 441 -1.00 17.29 -22.62
C SER A 441 -1.71 17.76 -21.35
N SER A 442 -2.53 16.90 -20.74
CA SER A 442 -3.17 17.16 -19.44
C SER A 442 -2.30 16.60 -18.31
N SER A 443 -1.26 17.34 -17.90
CA SER A 443 -0.45 16.94 -16.74
C SER A 443 -1.28 17.05 -15.46
N PRO A 444 -1.62 15.95 -14.76
CA PRO A 444 -2.18 16.08 -13.43
C PRO A 444 -1.11 16.65 -12.52
N VAL A 445 -1.54 17.54 -11.65
CA VAL A 445 -0.66 18.29 -10.78
C VAL A 445 -0.07 17.33 -9.74
N LEU A 446 1.19 16.96 -9.91
CA LEU A 446 1.97 16.30 -8.87
C LEU A 446 2.12 17.30 -7.71
N SER A 447 1.33 17.10 -6.66
CA SER A 447 1.35 18.00 -5.50
C SER A 447 2.66 17.89 -4.71
N ALA A 448 3.05 18.96 -4.02
CA ALA A 448 4.18 18.94 -3.09
C ALA A 448 4.05 17.85 -2.02
N ALA A 449 2.82 17.52 -1.60
CA ALA A 449 2.56 16.45 -0.66
C ALA A 449 2.86 15.06 -1.23
N ALA A 450 2.60 14.83 -2.53
CA ALA A 450 2.98 13.60 -3.22
C ALA A 450 4.51 13.43 -3.26
N LEU A 451 5.24 14.49 -3.60
CA LEU A 451 6.71 14.50 -3.57
C LEU A 451 7.24 14.23 -2.16
N GLN A 452 6.66 14.85 -1.15
CA GLN A 452 7.05 14.62 0.24
C GLN A 452 6.80 13.17 0.66
N LEU A 453 5.67 12.59 0.25
CA LEU A 453 5.39 11.19 0.50
C LEU A 453 6.43 10.27 -0.13
N THR A 454 6.81 10.52 -1.38
CA THR A 454 7.87 9.75 -2.05
C THR A 454 9.21 9.87 -1.31
N ALA A 455 9.58 11.08 -0.85
CA ALA A 455 10.79 11.30 -0.07
C ALA A 455 10.77 10.59 1.30
N GLU A 456 9.61 10.51 1.94
CA GLU A 456 9.41 9.81 3.22
C GLU A 456 9.45 8.29 3.04
N LEU A 457 8.87 7.76 1.95
CA LEU A 457 8.96 6.35 1.58
C LEU A 457 10.41 5.95 1.30
N LEU A 458 11.13 6.77 0.53
CA LEU A 458 12.56 6.61 0.28
C LEU A 458 13.35 6.50 1.60
N LEU A 459 13.16 7.48 2.49
CA LEU A 459 13.86 7.52 3.78
C LEU A 459 13.57 6.28 4.63
N ARG A 460 12.31 5.84 4.70
CA ARG A 460 11.92 4.67 5.50
C ARG A 460 12.38 3.35 4.90
N ALA A 461 12.34 3.22 3.58
CA ALA A 461 12.87 2.06 2.88
C ALA A 461 14.38 1.93 3.13
N ALA A 462 15.13 3.03 2.99
CA ALA A 462 16.57 3.04 3.25
C ALA A 462 16.89 2.73 4.72
N ALA A 463 16.14 3.30 5.66
CA ALA A 463 16.32 3.04 7.08
C ALA A 463 16.00 1.59 7.47
N ASP A 464 14.92 1.00 6.94
CA ASP A 464 14.59 -0.41 7.19
C ASP A 464 15.62 -1.34 6.56
N LEU A 465 16.10 -1.04 5.34
CA LEU A 465 17.17 -1.81 4.70
C LEU A 465 18.46 -1.77 5.51
N GLN A 466 18.96 -0.57 5.84
CA GLN A 466 20.16 -0.41 6.67
C GLN A 466 20.02 -1.17 7.99
N ARG A 467 18.84 -1.09 8.62
CA ARG A 467 18.59 -1.78 9.87
C ARG A 467 18.64 -3.30 9.70
N ARG A 468 17.94 -3.86 8.72
CA ARG A 468 17.95 -5.30 8.46
C ARG A 468 19.35 -5.79 8.14
N TYR A 469 20.10 -5.02 7.37
CA TYR A 469 21.51 -5.29 7.08
C TYR A 469 22.33 -5.40 8.37
N MET A 470 22.18 -4.44 9.29
CA MET A 470 22.87 -4.46 10.59
C MET A 470 22.45 -5.62 11.51
N LEU A 471 21.31 -6.26 11.26
CA LEU A 471 20.85 -7.45 11.97
C LEU A 471 21.34 -8.76 11.33
N LEU A 472 21.92 -8.71 10.12
CA LEU A 472 22.53 -9.88 9.49
C LEU A 472 23.81 -10.28 10.23
N PRO A 473 24.17 -11.59 10.25
CA PRO A 473 25.49 -12.04 10.67
C PRO A 473 26.60 -11.34 9.88
N ALA A 474 27.77 -11.13 10.52
CA ALA A 474 28.90 -10.45 9.90
C ALA A 474 29.37 -11.14 8.60
N GLU A 475 29.29 -12.46 8.53
CA GLU A 475 29.60 -13.24 7.32
C GLU A 475 28.69 -12.86 6.15
N GLN A 476 27.37 -12.79 6.39
CA GLN A 476 26.40 -12.37 5.37
C GLN A 476 26.62 -10.91 4.93
N GLN A 477 27.02 -10.03 5.85
CA GLN A 477 27.35 -8.63 5.53
C GLN A 477 28.58 -8.54 4.60
N VAL A 478 29.63 -9.32 4.86
CA VAL A 478 30.82 -9.35 4.01
C VAL A 478 30.50 -9.91 2.62
N LEU A 479 29.68 -10.98 2.55
CA LEU A 479 29.25 -11.56 1.27
C LEU A 479 28.45 -10.55 0.42
N LEU A 480 27.51 -9.81 1.04
CA LEU A 480 26.75 -8.76 0.33
C LEU A 480 27.62 -7.60 -0.17
N GLN A 481 28.66 -7.23 0.59
CA GLN A 481 29.61 -6.20 0.17
C GLN A 481 30.53 -6.66 -0.95
N ALA A 482 30.88 -7.94 -0.98
CA ALA A 482 31.71 -8.51 -2.03
C ALA A 482 30.98 -8.57 -3.38
N GLY A 483 29.65 -8.69 -3.38
CA GLY A 483 28.82 -8.77 -4.59
C GLY A 483 28.98 -10.07 -5.40
N GLU A 484 29.88 -10.95 -4.98
CA GLU A 484 30.19 -12.22 -5.61
C GLU A 484 30.35 -13.29 -4.52
N ALA A 485 29.55 -14.36 -4.60
CA ALA A 485 29.70 -15.55 -3.77
C ALA A 485 29.88 -16.77 -4.66
N GLU A 486 30.93 -17.56 -4.39
CA GLU A 486 31.20 -18.81 -5.09
C GLU A 486 31.04 -20.01 -4.15
N GLY A 487 30.44 -21.10 -4.64
CA GLY A 487 30.37 -22.37 -3.91
C GLY A 487 29.39 -22.38 -2.73
N ASP A 488 29.86 -22.81 -1.56
CA ASP A 488 29.04 -23.08 -0.37
C ASP A 488 28.44 -21.80 0.26
N ASP A 489 28.95 -20.62 -0.09
CA ASP A 489 28.51 -19.32 0.42
C ASP A 489 27.23 -18.78 -0.26
N LEU A 490 26.74 -19.46 -1.30
CA LEU A 490 25.54 -19.07 -2.04
C LEU A 490 24.28 -19.07 -1.16
N TRP A 491 24.13 -20.04 -0.27
CA TRP A 491 22.92 -20.16 0.55
C TRP A 491 22.78 -19.05 1.61
N PRO A 492 23.83 -18.72 2.39
CA PRO A 492 23.83 -17.54 3.26
C PRO A 492 23.55 -16.24 2.51
N LEU A 493 24.10 -16.07 1.30
CA LEU A 493 23.85 -14.90 0.47
C LEU A 493 22.38 -14.82 0.06
N LEU A 494 21.82 -15.88 -0.52
CA LEU A 494 20.40 -15.93 -0.93
C LEU A 494 19.45 -15.68 0.24
N GLN A 495 19.79 -16.17 1.44
CA GLN A 495 18.99 -15.92 2.63
C GLN A 495 19.04 -14.44 3.06
N ALA A 496 20.21 -13.81 2.96
CA ALA A 496 20.39 -12.40 3.25
C ALA A 496 19.64 -11.52 2.23
N GLU A 497 19.82 -11.79 0.94
CA GLU A 497 19.11 -11.14 -0.15
C GLU A 497 17.59 -11.25 0.03
N PHE A 498 17.07 -12.45 0.34
CA PHE A 498 15.64 -12.64 0.57
C PHE A 498 15.09 -11.74 1.70
N LYS A 499 15.85 -11.54 2.78
CA LYS A 499 15.47 -10.66 3.90
C LYS A 499 15.51 -9.17 3.54
N LEU A 500 16.42 -8.79 2.65
CA LEU A 500 16.64 -7.41 2.19
C LEU A 500 15.82 -7.04 0.95
N ASN A 501 15.29 -8.03 0.22
CA ASN A 501 14.63 -7.82 -1.07
C ASN A 501 13.44 -6.85 -0.99
N ALA A 502 12.52 -7.04 -0.03
CA ALA A 502 11.34 -6.17 0.08
C ALA A 502 11.68 -4.69 0.32
N PRO A 503 12.54 -4.31 1.30
CA PRO A 503 12.94 -2.91 1.45
C PRO A 503 13.85 -2.42 0.31
N ALA A 504 14.64 -3.29 -0.33
CA ALA A 504 15.43 -2.96 -1.52
C ALA A 504 14.55 -2.57 -2.71
N CYS A 505 13.54 -3.38 -3.05
CA CYS A 505 12.58 -3.07 -4.11
C CYS A 505 11.89 -1.72 -3.85
N LEU A 506 11.37 -1.52 -2.62
CA LEU A 506 10.71 -0.27 -2.27
C LEU A 506 11.66 0.93 -2.38
N LEU A 507 12.92 0.77 -1.98
CA LEU A 507 13.95 1.81 -2.10
C LEU A 507 14.17 2.18 -3.58
N ILE A 508 14.37 1.18 -4.44
CA ILE A 508 14.54 1.36 -5.89
C ILE A 508 13.32 2.05 -6.50
N GLN A 509 12.10 1.56 -6.23
CA GLN A 509 10.88 2.15 -6.79
C GLN A 509 10.63 3.57 -6.30
N SER A 510 10.91 3.86 -5.03
CA SER A 510 10.78 5.21 -4.48
C SER A 510 11.77 6.18 -5.13
N CYS A 511 13.02 5.75 -5.37
CA CYS A 511 14.00 6.52 -6.14
C CYS A 511 13.53 6.81 -7.56
N LYS A 512 13.12 5.77 -8.31
CA LYS A 512 12.66 5.93 -9.69
C LYS A 512 11.42 6.82 -9.78
N LEU A 513 10.44 6.62 -8.89
CA LEU A 513 9.26 7.46 -8.82
C LEU A 513 9.63 8.92 -8.56
N LEU A 514 10.54 9.18 -7.62
CA LEU A 514 10.99 10.54 -7.32
C LEU A 514 11.74 11.18 -8.50
N GLN A 515 12.61 10.43 -9.18
CA GLN A 515 13.31 10.89 -10.39
C GLN A 515 12.31 11.29 -11.48
N GLN A 516 11.31 10.45 -11.74
CA GLN A 516 10.28 10.75 -12.74
C GLN A 516 9.42 11.95 -12.34
N GLN A 517 8.96 12.00 -11.09
CA GLN A 517 8.15 13.12 -10.58
C GLN A 517 8.92 14.44 -10.68
N THR A 518 10.21 14.45 -10.29
CA THR A 518 11.05 15.64 -10.41
C THR A 518 11.27 16.01 -11.87
N ALA A 519 11.66 15.07 -12.73
CA ALA A 519 11.85 15.32 -14.16
C ALA A 519 10.60 15.89 -14.83
N GLN A 520 9.42 15.33 -14.55
CA GLN A 520 8.15 15.79 -15.10
C GLN A 520 7.79 17.21 -14.61
N LEU A 521 8.03 17.53 -13.34
CA LEU A 521 7.80 18.88 -12.80
C LEU A 521 8.71 19.92 -13.44
N TRP A 522 9.95 19.56 -13.77
CA TRP A 522 10.86 20.44 -14.50
C TRP A 522 10.43 20.61 -15.96
N ALA A 523 10.09 19.51 -16.65
CA ALA A 523 9.64 19.51 -18.04
C ALA A 523 8.33 20.31 -18.23
N SER A 524 7.38 20.18 -17.30
CA SER A 524 6.10 20.90 -17.31
C SER A 524 6.19 22.33 -16.80
N GLY A 525 7.35 22.76 -16.28
CA GLY A 525 7.52 24.08 -15.68
C GLY A 525 6.79 24.27 -14.34
N GLN A 526 6.32 23.19 -13.71
CA GLN A 526 5.63 23.19 -12.40
C GLN A 526 6.61 23.14 -11.20
N TRP A 527 7.80 23.74 -11.34
CA TRP A 527 8.86 23.75 -10.32
C TRP A 527 8.42 24.32 -8.95
N GLN A 528 7.34 25.09 -8.89
CA GLN A 528 6.81 25.64 -7.62
C GLN A 528 6.55 24.55 -6.57
N GLN A 529 6.12 23.35 -6.99
CA GLN A 529 5.86 22.23 -6.08
C GLN A 529 7.15 21.74 -5.38
N LEU A 530 8.29 21.76 -6.09
CA LEU A 530 9.61 21.44 -5.51
C LEU A 530 10.05 22.50 -4.50
N PHE A 531 9.77 23.78 -4.74
CA PHE A 531 10.07 24.83 -3.76
C PHE A 531 9.14 24.76 -2.54
N GLN A 532 7.89 24.32 -2.70
CA GLN A 532 6.98 24.06 -1.58
C GLN A 532 7.49 22.91 -0.70
N LEU A 533 8.02 21.83 -1.31
CA LEU A 533 8.71 20.76 -0.57
C LEU A 533 9.83 21.33 0.32
N LEU A 534 10.66 22.24 -0.21
CA LEU A 534 11.72 22.91 0.57
C LEU A 534 11.18 23.80 1.69
N GLN A 535 9.99 24.39 1.53
CA GLN A 535 9.38 25.25 2.54
C GLN A 535 8.77 24.45 3.69
N GLN A 536 8.30 23.24 3.42
CA GLN A 536 7.57 22.40 4.39
C GLN A 536 8.47 21.42 5.15
N GLY A 537 9.80 21.59 5.09
CA GLY A 537 10.77 20.69 5.72
C GLY A 537 11.02 19.38 4.96
N GLY A 538 10.30 19.12 3.86
CA GLY A 538 10.50 17.95 3.01
C GLY A 538 11.89 17.90 2.36
N GLY A 539 12.56 19.04 2.21
CA GLY A 539 13.96 19.10 1.74
C GLY A 539 14.94 18.35 2.64
N GLN A 540 14.75 18.38 3.97
CA GLN A 540 15.57 17.61 4.90
C GLN A 540 15.33 16.11 4.74
N VAL A 541 14.06 15.69 4.71
CA VAL A 541 13.67 14.28 4.55
C VAL A 541 14.24 13.71 3.25
N LEU A 542 14.10 14.47 2.16
CA LEU A 542 14.67 14.14 0.85
C LEU A 542 16.17 13.88 0.95
N LEU A 543 16.93 14.84 1.48
CA LEU A 543 18.38 14.71 1.58
C LEU A 543 18.82 13.56 2.49
N GLN A 544 18.13 13.34 3.61
CA GLN A 544 18.39 12.21 4.50
C GLN A 544 18.11 10.88 3.79
N GLY A 545 17.00 10.79 3.07
CA GLY A 545 16.63 9.60 2.30
C GLY A 545 17.65 9.29 1.20
N LEU A 546 18.07 10.30 0.44
CA LEU A 546 19.11 10.15 -0.58
C LEU A 546 20.46 9.75 0.03
N THR A 547 20.83 10.35 1.16
CA THR A 547 22.07 10.04 1.88
C THR A 547 22.10 8.58 2.34
N LEU A 548 21.00 8.11 2.93
CA LEU A 548 20.87 6.72 3.33
C LEU A 548 20.81 5.78 2.13
N ALA A 549 20.16 6.16 1.03
CA ALA A 549 20.16 5.36 -0.19
C ALA A 549 21.58 5.13 -0.72
N VAL A 550 22.41 6.19 -0.84
CA VAL A 550 23.83 6.04 -1.23
C VAL A 550 24.58 5.15 -0.25
N HIS A 551 24.33 5.30 1.06
CA HIS A 551 24.97 4.44 2.06
C HIS A 551 24.56 2.97 1.90
N CYS A 552 23.27 2.69 1.69
CA CYS A 552 22.75 1.36 1.44
C CYS A 552 23.36 0.71 0.20
N CYS A 553 23.55 1.47 -0.89
CA CYS A 553 24.23 0.97 -2.10
C CYS A 553 25.68 0.58 -1.85
N ARG A 554 26.34 1.15 -0.83
CA ARG A 554 27.71 0.74 -0.44
C ARG A 554 27.74 -0.51 0.44
N LEU A 555 26.62 -0.86 1.06
CA LEU A 555 26.51 -2.05 1.91
C LEU A 555 26.21 -3.31 1.08
N ASP A 556 25.69 -3.14 -0.14
CA ASP A 556 25.24 -4.21 -1.01
C ASP A 556 25.63 -3.91 -2.46
N GLY A 557 26.57 -4.68 -3.01
CA GLY A 557 27.08 -4.48 -4.36
C GLY A 557 25.99 -4.59 -5.43
N HIS A 558 24.96 -5.44 -5.24
CA HIS A 558 23.87 -5.58 -6.19
C HIS A 558 22.97 -4.34 -6.25
N LEU A 559 22.85 -3.60 -5.15
CA LEU A 559 22.11 -2.33 -5.13
C LEU A 559 22.86 -1.22 -5.86
N GLN A 560 24.19 -1.30 -5.96
CA GLN A 560 25.00 -0.33 -6.70
C GLN A 560 24.73 -0.42 -8.21
N ASP A 561 24.52 -1.62 -8.73
CA ASP A 561 24.23 -1.88 -10.15
C ASP A 561 22.74 -1.73 -10.50
N SER A 562 21.88 -1.59 -9.49
CA SER A 562 20.46 -1.42 -9.70
C SER A 562 20.14 -0.04 -10.29
N GLU A 563 19.49 -0.06 -11.46
CA GLU A 563 18.96 1.17 -12.08
C GLU A 563 18.07 1.93 -11.08
N GLY A 564 18.22 3.25 -11.02
CA GLY A 564 17.57 4.18 -10.11
C GLY A 564 18.41 4.54 -8.88
N LEU A 565 19.39 3.71 -8.50
CA LEU A 565 20.17 3.84 -7.27
C LEU A 565 21.63 4.23 -7.45
N ALA A 566 22.14 4.22 -8.69
CA ALA A 566 23.48 4.70 -8.97
C ALA A 566 23.63 6.15 -8.49
N VAL A 567 24.79 6.51 -7.93
CA VAL A 567 25.01 7.87 -7.37
C VAL A 567 24.75 8.95 -8.41
N ARG A 568 25.08 8.68 -9.69
CA ARG A 568 24.74 9.55 -10.82
C ARG A 568 23.25 9.87 -10.90
N GLU A 569 22.39 8.88 -10.72
CA GLU A 569 20.94 8.98 -10.82
C GLU A 569 20.32 9.58 -9.55
N LEU A 570 20.92 9.34 -8.38
CA LEU A 570 20.51 10.05 -7.17
C LEU A 570 20.82 11.55 -7.24
N LEU A 571 21.94 11.93 -7.87
CA LEU A 571 22.28 13.32 -8.12
C LEU A 571 21.32 14.00 -9.13
N THR A 572 20.74 13.25 -10.08
CA THR A 572 19.77 13.83 -11.04
C THR A 572 18.46 14.26 -10.39
N ILE A 573 18.12 13.73 -9.20
CA ILE A 573 16.96 14.19 -8.43
C ILE A 573 17.13 15.64 -7.98
N LEU A 574 18.34 16.04 -7.58
CA LEU A 574 18.66 17.41 -7.19
C LEU A 574 18.94 18.31 -8.40
N GLN A 575 19.46 17.72 -9.47
CA GLN A 575 19.85 18.44 -10.67
C GLN A 575 19.52 17.62 -11.93
N PRO A 576 18.27 17.66 -12.40
CA PRO A 576 17.90 16.91 -13.59
C PRO A 576 18.64 17.45 -14.81
N THR A 577 18.91 16.54 -15.74
CA THR A 577 19.46 16.85 -17.06
C THR A 577 18.36 17.57 -17.84
N ILE A 578 18.54 18.87 -18.07
CA ILE A 578 17.63 19.70 -18.86
C ILE A 578 18.37 20.09 -20.12
N ASP A 579 17.69 20.04 -21.26
CA ASP A 579 18.24 20.54 -22.52
C ASP A 579 18.64 22.00 -22.36
N SER A 580 19.91 22.27 -22.62
CA SER A 580 20.59 23.55 -22.34
C SER A 580 20.01 24.79 -23.04
N ALA A 581 19.01 24.63 -23.89
CA ALA A 581 18.38 25.71 -24.66
C ALA A 581 17.50 26.66 -23.83
N ASN A 582 17.18 26.35 -22.56
CA ASN A 582 16.29 27.17 -21.74
C ASN A 582 16.98 27.73 -20.48
N ASP A 583 17.64 28.88 -20.64
CA ASP A 583 18.33 29.62 -19.56
C ASP A 583 17.47 29.86 -18.31
N THR A 584 16.15 30.01 -18.49
CA THR A 584 15.24 30.26 -17.36
C THR A 584 15.08 29.03 -16.46
N LEU A 585 15.06 27.83 -17.05
CA LEU A 585 14.98 26.58 -16.29
C LEU A 585 16.30 26.30 -15.57
N THR A 586 17.44 26.55 -16.24
CA THR A 586 18.77 26.45 -15.62
C THR A 586 18.87 27.35 -14.39
N THR A 587 18.44 28.62 -14.51
CA THR A 587 18.46 29.58 -13.39
C THR A 587 17.58 29.13 -12.21
N ARG A 588 16.40 28.57 -12.49
CA ARG A 588 15.45 28.07 -11.47
C ARG A 588 15.99 26.82 -10.77
N ARG A 589 16.62 25.91 -11.51
CA ARG A 589 17.29 24.74 -10.96
C ARG A 589 18.42 25.14 -10.02
N ASP A 590 19.27 26.07 -10.43
CA ASP A 590 20.36 26.57 -9.58
C ASP A 590 19.83 27.27 -8.33
N LEU A 591 18.70 27.99 -8.45
CA LEU A 591 18.02 28.58 -7.31
C LEU A 591 17.50 27.49 -6.35
N PHE A 592 16.91 26.40 -6.88
CA PHE A 592 16.44 25.28 -6.06
C PHE A 592 17.60 24.65 -5.27
N THR A 593 18.71 24.32 -5.93
CA THR A 593 19.91 23.77 -5.29
C THR A 593 20.45 24.70 -4.20
N SER A 594 20.55 25.99 -4.48
CA SER A 594 21.01 26.96 -3.49
C SER A 594 20.06 27.09 -2.30
N GLN A 595 18.74 27.09 -2.54
CA GLN A 595 17.76 27.14 -1.45
C GLN A 595 17.78 25.87 -0.60
N LEU A 596 18.01 24.71 -1.22
CA LEU A 596 18.17 23.44 -0.52
C LEU A 596 19.41 23.48 0.39
N ALA A 597 20.56 23.91 -0.13
CA ALA A 597 21.78 24.08 0.65
C ALA A 597 21.63 25.12 1.76
N ARG A 598 20.92 26.22 1.51
CA ARG A 598 20.70 27.28 2.51
C ARG A 598 19.78 26.84 3.65
N LYS A 599 18.68 26.16 3.34
CA LYS A 599 17.69 25.75 4.35
C LYS A 599 18.09 24.51 5.13
N HIS A 600 18.82 23.61 4.48
CA HIS A 600 19.20 22.33 5.03
C HIS A 600 20.70 22.06 4.80
N PRO A 601 21.59 22.93 5.33
CA PRO A 601 23.00 22.90 4.99
C PRO A 601 23.70 21.62 5.42
N VAL A 602 23.48 21.17 6.65
CA VAL A 602 24.07 19.94 7.19
C VAL A 602 23.74 18.72 6.32
N PRO A 603 22.45 18.34 6.13
CA PRO A 603 22.12 17.17 5.33
C PRO A 603 22.49 17.33 3.85
N PHE A 604 22.52 18.56 3.32
CA PHE A 604 22.93 18.80 1.93
C PHE A 604 24.42 18.46 1.73
N PHE A 605 25.29 18.99 2.59
CA PHE A 605 26.72 18.70 2.47
C PHE A 605 27.08 17.28 2.92
N GLN A 606 26.35 16.68 3.86
CA GLN A 606 26.50 15.25 4.21
C GLN A 606 26.17 14.35 3.02
N PHE A 607 25.09 14.63 2.28
CA PHE A 607 24.74 13.90 1.07
C PHE A 607 25.88 13.93 0.05
N LEU A 608 26.42 15.13 -0.23
CA LEU A 608 27.52 15.30 -1.18
C LEU A 608 28.82 14.64 -0.70
N ASP A 609 29.13 14.69 0.60
CA ASP A 609 30.28 13.99 1.18
C ASP A 609 30.16 12.46 1.01
N ILE A 610 28.97 11.92 1.25
CA ILE A 610 28.73 10.47 1.10
C ILE A 610 28.76 10.05 -0.37
N CYS A 611 28.25 10.87 -1.29
CA CYS A 611 28.42 10.66 -2.73
C CYS A 611 29.91 10.65 -3.11
N ALA A 612 30.68 11.64 -2.66
CA ALA A 612 32.12 11.74 -2.94
C ALA A 612 32.93 10.55 -2.43
N ARG A 613 32.45 9.86 -1.40
CA ARG A 613 33.07 8.66 -0.81
C ARG A 613 32.52 7.35 -1.38
N SER A 614 31.54 7.41 -2.27
CA SER A 614 31.07 6.23 -3.01
C SER A 614 32.07 5.92 -4.13
N GLU A 615 32.44 4.66 -4.29
CA GLU A 615 33.50 4.23 -5.22
C GLU A 615 33.00 4.13 -6.69
N GLY A 616 31.91 4.81 -7.04
CA GLY A 616 31.22 4.70 -8.33
C GLY A 616 31.03 6.01 -9.10
N LEU A 617 31.81 7.05 -8.79
CA LEU A 617 31.73 8.34 -9.48
C LEU A 617 32.59 8.35 -10.76
N ASP A 618 31.93 8.41 -11.91
CA ASP A 618 32.59 8.76 -13.17
C ASP A 618 32.93 10.27 -13.23
N GLU A 619 33.74 10.67 -14.22
CA GLU A 619 34.17 12.06 -14.41
C GLU A 619 32.97 13.03 -14.54
N VAL A 620 31.96 12.63 -15.30
CA VAL A 620 30.75 13.45 -15.54
C VAL A 620 30.00 13.68 -14.23
N THR A 621 29.88 12.64 -13.40
CA THR A 621 29.18 12.68 -12.13
C THR A 621 29.98 13.44 -11.08
N ALA A 622 31.31 13.29 -11.06
CA ALA A 622 32.21 14.11 -10.26
C ALA A 622 32.07 15.60 -10.60
N GLY A 623 31.99 15.94 -11.89
CA GLY A 623 31.71 17.30 -12.37
C GLY A 623 30.36 17.83 -11.89
N ARG A 624 29.29 17.03 -11.96
CA ARG A 624 27.96 17.38 -11.43
C ARG A 624 27.97 17.60 -9.92
N MET A 625 28.68 16.77 -9.17
CA MET A 625 28.82 16.93 -7.72
C MET A 625 29.53 18.24 -7.38
N LEU A 626 30.62 18.57 -8.09
CA LEU A 626 31.32 19.85 -7.92
C LEU A 626 30.41 21.04 -8.28
N PHE A 627 29.62 20.90 -9.34
CA PHE A 627 28.59 21.88 -9.69
C PHE A 627 27.60 22.08 -8.53
N LEU A 628 27.10 21.01 -7.90
CA LEU A 628 26.20 21.11 -6.75
C LEU A 628 26.85 21.78 -5.54
N VAL A 629 28.11 21.48 -5.23
CA VAL A 629 28.87 22.13 -4.16
C VAL A 629 29.01 23.63 -4.45
N THR A 630 29.45 23.97 -5.66
CA THR A 630 29.70 25.36 -6.06
C THR A 630 28.41 26.17 -6.11
N HIS A 631 27.36 25.69 -6.77
CA HIS A 631 26.06 26.38 -6.86
C HIS A 631 25.28 26.38 -5.54
N GLY A 632 25.43 25.32 -4.74
CA GLY A 632 24.95 25.28 -3.36
C GLY A 632 25.50 26.44 -2.54
N CYS A 633 26.76 26.83 -2.76
CA CYS A 633 27.43 27.93 -2.07
C CYS A 633 27.29 29.30 -2.78
N ALA A 634 27.24 29.34 -4.11
CA ALA A 634 27.42 30.56 -4.91
C ALA A 634 26.32 31.63 -4.70
N LYS A 635 25.10 31.20 -4.37
CA LYS A 635 23.96 32.09 -4.12
C LYS A 635 23.63 32.25 -2.63
N ILE A 636 24.46 31.68 -1.77
CA ILE A 636 24.45 32.01 -0.34
C ILE A 636 25.17 33.36 -0.22
N GLY A 637 24.41 34.47 -0.25
CA GLY A 637 24.98 35.81 -0.06
C GLY A 637 25.84 35.89 1.21
N THR A 638 26.71 36.89 1.33
CA THR A 638 27.69 37.01 2.44
C THR A 638 27.09 36.79 3.83
N LYS A 639 25.87 37.28 4.07
CA LYS A 639 25.12 37.02 5.30
C LYS A 639 24.77 35.54 5.49
N GLY A 640 24.25 34.88 4.47
CA GLY A 640 23.93 33.45 4.53
C GLY A 640 25.18 32.59 4.68
N LEU A 641 26.32 33.01 4.12
CA LEU A 641 27.58 32.29 4.27
C LEU A 641 28.11 32.44 5.69
N ALA A 642 27.98 33.62 6.28
CA ALA A 642 28.27 33.84 7.70
C ALA A 642 27.32 33.03 8.61
N GLU A 643 26.03 32.90 8.25
CA GLU A 643 25.08 32.02 8.96
C GLU A 643 25.50 30.55 8.84
N LEU A 644 25.89 30.10 7.65
CA LEU A 644 26.39 28.74 7.40
C LEU A 644 27.66 28.43 8.19
N LEU A 645 28.62 29.35 8.17
CA LEU A 645 29.91 29.22 8.87
C LEU A 645 29.78 29.45 10.39
N GLY A 646 28.70 30.10 10.83
CA GLY A 646 28.36 30.28 12.24
C GLY A 646 27.83 29.00 12.89
N ASP A 647 27.28 28.07 12.10
CA ASP A 647 26.89 26.73 12.55
C ASP A 647 28.07 25.76 12.40
N SER A 648 28.56 25.25 13.53
CA SER A 648 29.70 24.34 13.57
C SER A 648 29.44 23.01 12.86
N ALA A 649 28.19 22.51 12.89
CA ALA A 649 27.82 21.27 12.21
C ALA A 649 27.78 21.47 10.68
N ALA A 650 27.19 22.58 10.24
CA ALA A 650 27.13 22.92 8.81
C ALA A 650 28.53 23.17 8.23
N THR A 651 29.38 23.86 8.99
CA THR A 651 30.79 24.10 8.62
C THR A 651 31.57 22.80 8.51
N ALA A 652 31.41 21.88 9.47
CA ALA A 652 32.07 20.58 9.45
C ALA A 652 31.60 19.73 8.25
N ALA A 653 30.29 19.73 7.96
CA ALA A 653 29.73 19.01 6.83
C ALA A 653 30.25 19.56 5.49
N LEU A 654 30.26 20.89 5.32
CA LEU A 654 30.84 21.55 4.14
C LEU A 654 32.33 21.22 3.99
N GLY A 655 33.10 21.32 5.07
CA GLY A 655 34.52 20.99 5.07
C GLY A 655 34.80 19.54 4.70
N SER A 656 33.99 18.61 5.20
CA SER A 656 34.06 17.18 4.84
C SER A 656 33.76 16.97 3.35
N ALA A 657 32.66 17.55 2.86
CA ALA A 657 32.25 17.45 1.46
C ALA A 657 33.32 18.01 0.50
N LEU A 658 33.90 19.17 0.81
CA LEU A 658 34.98 19.76 0.04
C LEU A 658 36.24 18.90 0.06
N CYS A 659 36.62 18.37 1.23
CA CYS A 659 37.78 17.49 1.36
C CYS A 659 37.63 16.21 0.54
N SER A 660 36.47 15.54 0.63
CA SER A 660 36.17 14.34 -0.15
C SER A 660 36.11 14.62 -1.64
N SER A 661 35.49 15.74 -2.04
CA SER A 661 35.48 16.19 -3.43
C SER A 661 36.90 16.42 -3.95
N MET A 662 37.75 17.14 -3.21
CA MET A 662 39.14 17.36 -3.59
C MET A 662 39.92 16.06 -3.72
N LYS A 663 39.73 15.10 -2.78
CA LYS A 663 40.37 13.78 -2.86
C LYS A 663 40.03 13.07 -4.16
N LEU A 664 38.75 13.08 -4.54
CA LEU A 664 38.27 12.52 -5.81
C LEU A 664 39.02 13.12 -7.01
N TRP A 665 39.16 14.45 -7.08
CA TRP A 665 39.88 15.15 -8.17
C TRP A 665 41.40 14.94 -8.18
N THR A 666 41.99 14.68 -7.01
CA THR A 666 43.42 14.39 -6.89
C THR A 666 43.77 12.93 -7.07
N ALA A 667 42.77 12.03 -7.13
CA ALA A 667 43.00 10.61 -7.31
C ALA A 667 43.68 10.35 -8.68
N PRO A 668 44.78 9.57 -8.71
CA PRO A 668 45.55 9.35 -9.93
C PRO A 668 44.75 8.63 -11.02
N ASP A 669 43.78 7.80 -10.63
CA ASP A 669 43.00 6.96 -11.55
C ASP A 669 42.03 7.78 -12.41
N LEU A 670 41.40 8.81 -11.83
CA LEU A 670 40.52 9.75 -12.55
C LEU A 670 41.31 10.66 -13.53
N ARG A 671 42.57 11.00 -13.21
CA ARG A 671 43.41 11.80 -14.11
C ARG A 671 43.81 11.05 -15.38
N CYS A 672 43.89 9.72 -15.33
CA CYS A 672 44.26 8.90 -16.49
C CYS A 672 43.12 8.73 -17.50
N SER A 673 41.85 8.81 -17.07
CA SER A 673 40.69 8.82 -17.97
C SER A 673 40.50 10.19 -18.63
N ILE A 674 40.72 11.28 -17.89
CA ILE A 674 40.57 12.67 -18.37
C ILE A 674 41.59 13.01 -19.47
N ILE A 675 42.80 12.46 -19.41
CA ILE A 675 43.85 12.73 -20.41
C ILE A 675 43.70 11.87 -21.67
N ARG A 676 42.85 10.83 -21.63
CA ARG A 676 42.66 9.88 -22.75
C ARG A 676 41.41 10.14 -23.60
N ASN A 677 40.45 10.91 -23.11
CA ASN A 677 39.30 11.42 -23.88
C ASN A 677 39.55 12.87 -24.28
#